data_AF-A0A9R1C8I0-F1
#
_entry.id   AF-A0A9R1C8I0-F1
#
_cell.length_a   1.000
_cell.length_b   1.000
_cell.length_c   1.000
_cell.angle_alpha   90.00
_cell.angle_beta   90.00
_cell.angle_gamma   90.00
#
_symmetry.space_group_name_H-M   'P 1'
#
loop_
_entity.id
_entity.type
_entity.pdbx_description
1 polymer ?
#
loop_
_entity_poly.entity_id
_entity_poly.type
_entity_poly.pdbx_seq_one_letter_code
_entity_poly.pdbx_strand_id
1 'polypeptide(L)'
;MNTITIYIHIIVGGDRGAMQYGVASEIKNYVRDFRGKLPYNSQTSSLLALSLINTGTTRGALYTIIKAANGGRPQDYISCDIFVPAEVKISKDEVVDLLKKAENIISNDELKDEAINSLVSKTYATKKALPQFTSSRNDSSYAVRYYGKGTDYSLEDIVESPFQNYYANYGYIILSNKGEGISFSSAQADLTNKPIVSLVEIEPAQNRRGFILSIDGIKLDHTISIQEGTTHKLTWSKEGYAELEAQITIKKGMTIPALRDSDIIMRIPLTHFHVVDGRTNKGIPYHYDADFMQKSSKFGKYIDIKEQDLSKAAIRFSADGYKLRTLPLKDAMSVQLITLEECRFVYNIELIINSVSYTGQKVANHELDWNDLLLPDGFKHSNKHLAYGEDQINRATWTYNQPQRDQAYDYVSERRLNERTGYDRNHRHKKHSLAKRALIGGGLLLFVVLFTGLIWPGWFHNDKHIAPEDQSQEALIDSAHVNQLVKYLDNSNQWSKDSLNKYQLQNLYDAMNNYKFDDIIGLGSNDSLMQSSKFSQLLAAINEIKNKGITVPSKVKPYSNDGKITLSKYIEYIKDPSHFKGEGSGDMEDSFGWAGSGESDKMGPSQDETTTSPSSSEPKGTRVTQSGSSSAEKTVHKVTKGKGNKPTNNGINQIGQ
;
A
#
# COMPACT_ATOMS: atom_id res chain seq x y z
N MET A 1 -18.28 18.55 10.08
CA MET A 1 -18.82 19.93 9.86
C MET A 1 -20.33 19.90 10.03
N ASN A 2 -20.90 20.79 10.84
CA ASN A 2 -22.35 20.80 11.15
C ASN A 2 -23.09 22.04 10.61
N THR A 3 -22.47 22.82 9.75
CA THR A 3 -23.06 24.00 9.09
C THR A 3 -22.88 23.90 7.58
N ILE A 4 -23.74 24.60 6.85
CA ILE A 4 -23.63 24.75 5.39
C ILE A 4 -22.63 25.88 5.08
N THR A 5 -22.02 25.84 3.90
CA THR A 5 -21.17 26.92 3.38
C THR A 5 -21.69 27.35 2.02
N ILE A 6 -21.72 28.65 1.77
CA ILE A 6 -22.17 29.24 0.51
C ILE A 6 -21.04 30.06 -0.11
N TYR A 7 -20.84 29.92 -1.41
CA TYR A 7 -20.02 30.83 -2.21
C TYR A 7 -20.90 31.53 -3.23
N ILE A 8 -20.71 32.83 -3.40
CA ILE A 8 -21.35 33.58 -4.47
C ILE A 8 -20.28 34.11 -5.41
N HIS A 9 -20.41 33.81 -6.69
CA HIS A 9 -19.50 34.25 -7.73
C HIS A 9 -20.23 35.15 -8.71
N ILE A 10 -19.71 36.36 -8.93
CA ILE A 10 -20.28 37.33 -9.88
C ILE A 10 -19.26 37.55 -10.98
N ILE A 11 -19.59 37.06 -12.17
CA ILE A 11 -18.78 37.26 -13.37
C ILE A 11 -19.51 38.25 -14.28
N VAL A 12 -19.07 39.52 -14.24
CA VAL A 12 -19.62 40.60 -15.07
C VAL A 12 -18.47 41.45 -15.59
N GLY A 13 -18.15 41.34 -16.88
CA GLY A 13 -17.04 42.09 -17.49
C GLY A 13 -15.65 41.75 -16.93
N GLY A 14 -15.53 40.63 -16.22
CA GLY A 14 -14.35 40.18 -15.47
C GLY A 14 -14.76 39.33 -14.27
N ASP A 15 -13.80 38.62 -13.68
CA ASP A 15 -14.00 37.83 -12.47
C ASP A 15 -13.80 38.73 -11.23
N ARG A 16 -14.87 38.94 -10.44
CA ARG A 16 -14.81 39.75 -9.20
C ARG A 16 -14.35 38.95 -7.97
N GLY A 17 -14.02 37.67 -8.15
CA GLY A 17 -13.73 36.72 -7.08
C GLY A 17 -15.00 36.18 -6.43
N ALA A 18 -14.92 34.95 -5.90
CA ALA A 18 -16.01 34.36 -5.14
C ALA A 18 -16.03 34.90 -3.69
N MET A 19 -17.19 35.36 -3.24
CA MET A 19 -17.46 35.73 -1.86
C MET A 19 -17.83 34.47 -1.07
N GLN A 20 -17.17 34.24 0.06
CA GLN A 20 -17.42 33.08 0.93
C GLN A 20 -18.27 33.45 2.13
N TYR A 21 -19.25 32.61 2.44
CA TYR A 21 -20.08 32.66 3.64
C TYR A 21 -20.07 31.28 4.32
N GLY A 22 -19.65 31.22 5.58
CA GLY A 22 -19.49 29.97 6.33
C GLY A 22 -18.03 29.50 6.43
N VAL A 23 -17.85 28.29 6.95
CA VAL A 23 -16.55 27.84 7.51
C VAL A 23 -15.73 26.92 6.61
N ALA A 24 -16.31 26.33 5.56
CA ALA A 24 -15.63 25.33 4.72
C ALA A 24 -14.82 26.00 3.59
N SER A 25 -13.73 26.71 3.94
CA SER A 25 -12.92 27.51 3.03
C SER A 25 -12.28 26.71 1.88
N GLU A 26 -12.06 25.43 2.11
CA GLU A 26 -11.47 24.51 1.15
C GLU A 26 -12.39 24.15 -0.02
N ILE A 27 -13.70 24.39 0.10
CA ILE A 27 -14.67 24.11 -0.97
C ILE A 27 -14.47 25.05 -2.16
N LYS A 28 -13.82 26.20 -1.96
CA LYS A 28 -13.45 27.13 -3.04
C LYS A 28 -12.74 26.45 -4.22
N ASN A 29 -11.97 25.38 -3.97
CA ASN A 29 -11.26 24.65 -5.02
C ASN A 29 -12.16 23.78 -5.92
N TYR A 30 -13.43 23.60 -5.53
CA TYR A 30 -14.44 22.84 -6.27
C TYR A 30 -15.50 23.73 -6.93
N VAL A 31 -15.50 25.03 -6.61
CA VAL A 31 -16.33 26.03 -7.31
C VAL A 31 -15.90 26.09 -8.77
N ARG A 32 -16.87 25.97 -9.68
CA ARG A 32 -16.61 25.81 -11.11
C ARG A 32 -16.87 27.10 -11.87
N ASP A 33 -16.05 27.31 -12.89
CA ASP A 33 -16.32 28.35 -13.88
C ASP A 33 -17.22 27.81 -15.01
N PHE A 34 -18.38 28.44 -15.17
CA PHE A 34 -19.40 28.11 -16.16
C PHE A 34 -19.36 28.98 -17.43
N ARG A 35 -18.35 29.86 -17.60
CA ARG A 35 -18.15 30.60 -18.85
C ARG A 35 -18.08 29.63 -20.04
N GLY A 36 -18.88 29.89 -21.07
CA GLY A 36 -18.96 29.14 -22.32
C GLY A 36 -19.77 27.85 -22.23
N LYS A 37 -20.37 27.55 -21.07
CA LYS A 37 -21.07 26.29 -20.81
C LYS A 37 -22.57 26.43 -20.63
N LEU A 38 -23.07 27.67 -20.53
CA LEU A 38 -24.49 27.96 -20.39
C LEU A 38 -25.19 27.95 -21.77
N PRO A 39 -26.31 27.23 -21.92
CA PRO A 39 -27.09 27.28 -23.16
C PRO A 39 -27.73 28.66 -23.33
N TYR A 40 -27.88 29.12 -24.57
CA TYR A 40 -28.32 30.48 -24.90
C TYR A 40 -29.74 30.81 -24.36
N ASN A 41 -30.60 29.81 -24.17
CA ASN A 41 -31.95 29.94 -23.60
C ASN A 41 -31.98 30.05 -22.06
N SER A 42 -30.85 29.91 -21.37
CA SER A 42 -30.74 30.09 -19.90
C SER A 42 -30.76 31.56 -19.45
N GLN A 43 -30.85 32.52 -20.38
CA GLN A 43 -30.89 33.94 -20.02
C GLN A 43 -32.15 34.34 -19.24
N THR A 44 -33.20 33.50 -19.24
CA THR A 44 -34.47 33.78 -18.55
C THR A 44 -34.75 32.90 -17.33
N SER A 45 -33.93 31.88 -17.07
CA SER A 45 -34.16 30.91 -15.98
C SER A 45 -32.86 30.54 -15.27
N SER A 46 -32.93 30.26 -13.97
CA SER A 46 -31.80 29.76 -13.21
C SER A 46 -31.58 28.28 -13.52
N LEU A 47 -30.32 27.87 -13.70
CA LEU A 47 -29.94 26.46 -13.83
C LEU A 47 -29.41 25.94 -12.50
N LEU A 48 -29.71 24.68 -12.19
CA LEU A 48 -29.16 23.98 -11.03
C LEU A 48 -28.15 22.93 -11.49
N ALA A 49 -26.97 22.92 -10.89
CA ALA A 49 -25.95 21.89 -11.08
C ALA A 49 -25.61 21.22 -9.75
N LEU A 50 -25.23 19.94 -9.81
CA LEU A 50 -24.85 19.13 -8.66
C LEU A 50 -23.48 18.47 -8.90
N SER A 51 -22.57 18.60 -7.94
CA SER A 51 -21.30 17.89 -7.89
C SER A 51 -21.13 17.17 -6.55
N LEU A 52 -20.56 15.95 -6.59
CA LEU A 52 -20.20 15.19 -5.40
C LEU A 52 -18.72 15.40 -5.07
N ILE A 53 -18.42 15.70 -3.82
CA ILE A 53 -17.06 15.96 -3.36
C ILE A 53 -16.71 14.94 -2.29
N ASN A 54 -15.72 14.09 -2.55
CA ASN A 54 -15.11 13.20 -1.55
C ASN A 54 -13.58 13.39 -1.56
N THR A 55 -12.97 13.53 -0.38
CA THR A 55 -11.51 13.61 -0.20
C THR A 55 -10.94 12.42 0.57
N GLY A 56 -11.65 11.29 0.59
CA GLY A 56 -11.18 10.02 1.17
C GLY A 56 -11.55 9.80 2.63
N THR A 57 -11.97 10.84 3.36
CA THR A 57 -12.40 10.72 4.77
C THR A 57 -13.80 11.29 5.05
N THR A 58 -14.34 12.05 4.11
CA THR A 58 -15.75 12.48 3.88
C THR A 58 -15.71 13.80 3.14
N ARG A 59 -16.67 14.07 2.23
CA ARG A 59 -17.22 15.43 1.97
C ARG A 59 -18.60 15.30 1.32
N GLY A 60 -19.27 16.42 1.04
CA GLY A 60 -20.71 16.47 0.78
C GLY A 60 -21.15 16.64 -0.67
N ALA A 61 -22.35 17.19 -0.83
CA ALA A 61 -22.90 17.60 -2.11
C ALA A 61 -22.73 19.12 -2.29
N LEU A 62 -22.27 19.55 -3.47
CA LEU A 62 -22.21 20.94 -3.88
C LEU A 62 -23.32 21.21 -4.90
N TYR A 63 -24.27 22.06 -4.52
CA TYR A 63 -25.36 22.51 -5.38
C TYR A 63 -25.05 23.90 -5.90
N THR A 64 -24.91 24.06 -7.20
CA THR A 64 -24.62 25.35 -7.82
C THR A 64 -25.84 25.85 -8.56
N ILE A 65 -26.39 26.98 -8.13
CA ILE A 65 -27.43 27.71 -8.87
C ILE A 65 -26.71 28.71 -9.76
N ILE A 66 -27.00 28.71 -11.05
CA ILE A 66 -26.36 29.57 -12.05
C ILE A 66 -27.43 30.39 -12.74
N LYS A 67 -27.23 31.71 -12.79
CA LYS A 67 -28.14 32.64 -13.45
C LYS A 67 -27.35 33.56 -14.38
N ALA A 68 -27.84 33.80 -15.59
CA ALA A 68 -27.25 34.82 -16.45
C ALA A 68 -27.30 36.19 -15.78
N ALA A 69 -26.22 36.96 -15.84
CA ALA A 69 -26.20 38.29 -15.25
C ALA A 69 -27.02 39.27 -16.11
N ASN A 70 -27.69 40.21 -15.45
CA ASN A 70 -28.45 41.27 -16.10
C ASN A 70 -27.49 42.23 -16.83
N GLY A 71 -27.12 41.90 -18.07
CA GLY A 71 -26.14 42.67 -18.85
C GLY A 71 -25.96 42.27 -20.32
N GLY A 72 -26.64 41.23 -20.80
CA GLY A 72 -26.74 40.87 -22.23
C GLY A 72 -25.48 40.28 -22.87
N ARG A 73 -24.36 40.15 -22.15
CA ARG A 73 -23.16 39.49 -22.67
C ARG A 73 -23.27 37.97 -22.53
N PRO A 74 -22.99 37.16 -23.57
CA PRO A 74 -23.13 35.69 -23.57
C PRO A 74 -22.25 34.90 -22.59
N GLN A 75 -21.64 35.53 -21.58
CA GLN A 75 -20.66 34.94 -20.68
C GLN A 75 -20.78 35.46 -19.24
N ASP A 76 -21.62 36.47 -19.01
CA ASP A 76 -21.79 37.04 -17.68
C ASP A 76 -22.82 36.22 -16.90
N TYR A 77 -22.46 35.78 -15.70
CA TYR A 77 -23.35 35.01 -14.83
C TYR A 77 -23.09 35.31 -13.35
N ILE A 78 -24.09 34.98 -12.55
CA ILE A 78 -24.01 34.91 -11.10
C ILE A 78 -24.21 33.45 -10.73
N SER A 79 -23.31 32.88 -9.92
CA SER A 79 -23.50 31.56 -9.32
C SER A 79 -23.58 31.63 -7.80
N CYS A 80 -24.37 30.73 -7.24
CA CYS A 80 -24.45 30.46 -5.80
C CYS A 80 -24.15 28.98 -5.58
N ASP A 81 -22.98 28.69 -5.04
CA ASP A 81 -22.50 27.35 -4.73
C ASP A 81 -22.77 27.03 -3.26
N ILE A 82 -23.64 26.06 -3.03
CA ILE A 82 -24.12 25.67 -1.71
C ILE A 82 -23.56 24.30 -1.37
N PHE A 83 -22.68 24.26 -0.38
CA PHE A 83 -22.09 23.03 0.10
C PHE A 83 -22.85 22.48 1.30
N VAL A 84 -23.45 21.30 1.12
CA VAL A 84 -24.10 20.52 2.17
C VAL A 84 -23.19 19.36 2.57
N PRO A 85 -22.55 19.39 3.75
CA PRO A 85 -21.70 18.30 4.20
C PRO A 85 -22.46 16.96 4.28
N ALA A 86 -21.82 15.86 3.90
CA ALA A 86 -22.44 14.53 3.94
C ALA A 86 -22.91 14.12 5.35
N GLU A 87 -22.18 14.58 6.37
CA GLU A 87 -22.45 14.34 7.79
C GLU A 87 -23.69 15.10 8.29
N VAL A 88 -24.13 16.15 7.61
CA VAL A 88 -25.26 16.96 8.07
C VAL A 88 -26.58 16.19 7.88
N LYS A 89 -27.37 16.12 8.94
CA LYS A 89 -28.75 15.63 8.92
C LYS A 89 -29.69 16.79 8.54
N ILE A 90 -30.01 16.88 7.26
CA ILE A 90 -30.92 17.86 6.66
C ILE A 90 -32.01 17.13 5.87
N SER A 91 -33.26 17.59 5.95
CA SER A 91 -34.36 16.98 5.19
C SER A 91 -34.36 17.44 3.72
N LYS A 92 -35.01 16.67 2.85
CA LYS A 92 -35.16 17.06 1.44
C LYS A 92 -35.88 18.40 1.25
N ASP A 93 -36.92 18.63 2.05
CA ASP A 93 -37.69 19.89 2.01
C ASP A 93 -36.81 21.09 2.41
N GLU A 94 -35.95 20.90 3.42
CA GLU A 94 -35.00 21.94 3.85
C GLU A 94 -33.94 22.24 2.78
N VAL A 95 -33.43 21.22 2.08
CA VAL A 95 -32.50 21.44 0.95
C VAL A 95 -33.20 22.22 -0.16
N VAL A 96 -34.41 21.82 -0.56
CA VAL A 96 -35.18 22.52 -1.60
C VAL A 96 -35.51 23.96 -1.21
N ASP A 97 -35.94 24.21 0.03
CA ASP A 97 -36.19 25.57 0.55
C ASP A 97 -34.92 26.43 0.53
N LEU A 98 -33.78 25.84 0.90
CA LEU A 98 -32.50 26.51 0.86
C LEU A 98 -32.07 26.87 -0.57
N LEU A 99 -32.28 25.98 -1.54
CA LEU A 99 -32.04 26.25 -2.96
C LEU A 99 -32.92 27.40 -3.47
N LYS A 100 -34.23 27.37 -3.16
CA LYS A 100 -35.18 28.44 -3.54
C LYS A 100 -34.81 29.79 -2.93
N LYS A 101 -34.41 29.82 -1.65
CA LYS A 101 -33.96 31.05 -0.98
C LYS A 101 -32.68 31.59 -1.60
N ALA A 102 -31.71 30.73 -1.89
CA ALA A 102 -30.48 31.11 -2.56
C ALA A 102 -30.74 31.65 -3.98
N GLU A 103 -31.62 31.02 -4.75
CA GLU A 103 -32.05 31.50 -6.06
C GLU A 103 -32.69 32.89 -5.99
N ASN A 104 -33.58 33.11 -5.00
CA ASN A 104 -34.19 34.42 -4.77
C ASN A 104 -33.16 35.49 -4.42
N ILE A 105 -32.14 35.15 -3.60
CA ILE A 105 -31.07 36.09 -3.22
C ILE A 105 -30.28 36.53 -4.45
N ILE A 106 -29.79 35.58 -5.26
CA ILE A 106 -29.01 35.93 -6.47
C ILE A 106 -29.86 36.50 -7.60
N SER A 107 -31.18 36.43 -7.47
CA SER A 107 -32.12 37.04 -8.40
C SER A 107 -32.45 38.49 -8.09
N ASN A 108 -32.12 38.98 -6.89
CA ASN A 108 -32.33 40.38 -6.52
C ASN A 108 -31.27 41.28 -7.18
N ASP A 109 -31.63 42.54 -7.42
CA ASP A 109 -30.73 43.55 -7.99
C ASP A 109 -29.52 43.82 -7.08
N GLU A 110 -29.68 43.64 -5.76
CA GLU A 110 -28.63 43.80 -4.77
C GLU A 110 -28.52 42.55 -3.89
N LEU A 111 -27.30 42.03 -3.77
CA LEU A 111 -26.97 40.97 -2.82
C LEU A 111 -26.86 41.57 -1.41
N LYS A 112 -27.62 41.02 -0.47
CA LYS A 112 -27.61 41.44 0.94
C LYS A 112 -26.92 40.38 1.79
N ASP A 113 -25.77 40.71 2.36
CA ASP A 113 -24.98 39.82 3.21
C ASP A 113 -25.79 39.22 4.35
N GLU A 114 -26.70 40.01 4.95
CA GLU A 114 -27.60 39.57 6.02
C GLU A 114 -28.49 38.40 5.60
N ALA A 115 -29.02 38.43 4.37
CA ALA A 115 -29.85 37.36 3.84
C ALA A 115 -29.03 36.08 3.64
N ILE A 116 -27.79 36.18 3.17
CA ILE A 116 -26.91 35.03 2.94
C ILE A 116 -26.40 34.46 4.27
N ASN A 117 -25.99 35.32 5.20
CA ASN A 117 -25.56 34.94 6.54
C ASN A 117 -26.67 34.21 7.30
N SER A 118 -27.94 34.59 7.09
CA SER A 118 -29.07 33.87 7.67
C SER A 118 -29.14 32.40 7.22
N LEU A 119 -28.76 32.09 5.98
CA LEU A 119 -28.77 30.71 5.45
C LEU A 119 -27.66 29.83 6.05
N VAL A 120 -26.47 30.40 6.29
CA VAL A 120 -25.31 29.65 6.81
C VAL A 120 -25.20 29.64 8.33
N SER A 121 -26.01 30.45 9.03
CA SER A 121 -26.02 30.54 10.50
C SER A 121 -26.61 29.31 11.20
N LYS A 122 -27.41 28.50 10.49
CA LYS A 122 -28.06 27.33 11.05
C LYS A 122 -27.06 26.19 11.27
N THR A 123 -27.07 25.64 12.48
CA THR A 123 -26.36 24.41 12.84
C THR A 123 -27.30 23.21 12.74
N TYR A 124 -26.75 22.09 12.29
CA TYR A 124 -27.49 20.85 12.05
C TYR A 124 -26.97 19.73 12.95
N ALA A 125 -27.83 18.75 13.24
CA ALA A 125 -27.38 17.49 13.82
C ALA A 125 -26.51 16.73 12.80
N THR A 126 -25.59 15.90 13.29
CA THR A 126 -24.76 15.04 12.44
C THR A 126 -25.35 13.62 12.35
N LYS A 127 -25.14 12.98 11.20
CA LYS A 127 -25.45 11.57 10.97
C LYS A 127 -24.45 10.70 11.71
N LYS A 128 -24.91 9.54 12.17
CA LYS A 128 -24.04 8.51 12.75
C LYS A 128 -23.30 7.74 11.66
N ALA A 129 -24.01 7.40 10.58
CA ALA A 129 -23.47 6.70 9.44
C ALA A 129 -23.15 7.68 8.32
N LEU A 130 -21.94 7.60 7.79
CA LEU A 130 -21.47 8.45 6.70
C LEU A 130 -21.67 7.73 5.36
N PRO A 131 -22.13 8.44 4.31
CA PRO A 131 -22.30 7.85 3.00
C PRO A 131 -20.94 7.50 2.39
N GLN A 132 -20.83 6.28 1.87
CA GLN A 132 -19.76 5.83 1.00
C GLN A 132 -20.16 6.15 -0.45
N PHE A 133 -19.36 6.97 -1.11
CA PHE A 133 -19.61 7.38 -2.49
C PHE A 133 -18.31 7.83 -3.18
N THR A 134 -18.33 7.84 -4.51
CA THR A 134 -17.20 8.31 -5.32
C THR A 134 -17.39 9.77 -5.73
N SER A 135 -16.33 10.57 -5.66
CA SER A 135 -16.34 11.97 -6.12
C SER A 135 -16.71 12.11 -7.59
N SER A 136 -17.37 13.21 -7.92
CA SER A 136 -17.42 13.71 -9.29
C SER A 136 -16.02 14.00 -9.82
N ARG A 137 -15.84 13.87 -11.15
CA ARG A 137 -14.56 14.20 -11.80
C ARG A 137 -14.21 15.66 -11.58
N ASN A 138 -12.92 15.97 -11.48
CA ASN A 138 -12.49 17.36 -11.44
C ASN A 138 -12.19 17.89 -12.85
N ASP A 139 -13.18 17.81 -13.75
CA ASP A 139 -13.09 18.28 -15.14
C ASP A 139 -14.36 19.06 -15.55
N SER A 140 -14.45 19.47 -16.82
CA SER A 140 -15.61 20.19 -17.34
C SER A 140 -16.73 19.30 -17.89
N SER A 141 -16.62 17.97 -17.76
CA SER A 141 -17.62 17.03 -18.28
C SER A 141 -18.93 17.17 -17.50
N TYR A 142 -20.05 17.01 -18.19
CA TYR A 142 -21.35 17.06 -17.54
C TYR A 142 -22.39 16.17 -18.20
N ALA A 143 -23.35 15.76 -17.39
CA ALA A 143 -24.57 15.10 -17.82
C ALA A 143 -25.78 15.96 -17.40
N VAL A 144 -26.95 15.64 -17.96
CA VAL A 144 -28.22 16.26 -17.57
C VAL A 144 -29.12 15.22 -16.91
N ARG A 145 -29.89 15.63 -15.91
CA ARG A 145 -31.03 14.89 -15.38
C ARG A 145 -32.23 15.83 -15.35
N TYR A 146 -33.27 15.46 -16.09
CA TYR A 146 -34.55 16.14 -15.98
C TYR A 146 -35.34 15.62 -14.78
N TYR A 147 -36.07 16.51 -14.12
CA TYR A 147 -36.98 16.18 -13.02
C TYR A 147 -38.35 16.83 -13.20
N GLY A 148 -39.31 16.43 -12.37
CA GLY A 148 -40.66 17.00 -12.35
C GLY A 148 -41.60 16.31 -13.35
N LYS A 149 -42.62 17.05 -13.82
CA LYS A 149 -43.71 16.48 -14.61
C LYS A 149 -43.20 15.77 -15.88
N GLY A 150 -43.57 14.50 -16.02
CA GLY A 150 -43.16 13.66 -17.16
C GLY A 150 -41.78 13.00 -16.98
N THR A 151 -41.29 12.90 -15.74
CA THR A 151 -40.13 12.09 -15.33
C THR A 151 -40.49 11.28 -14.09
N ASP A 152 -39.67 10.30 -13.73
CA ASP A 152 -39.91 9.42 -12.58
C ASP A 152 -39.56 10.07 -11.22
N TYR A 153 -38.86 11.21 -11.24
CA TYR A 153 -38.27 11.79 -10.03
C TYR A 153 -38.59 13.29 -9.91
N SER A 154 -38.93 13.71 -8.69
CA SER A 154 -38.99 15.12 -8.29
C SER A 154 -37.61 15.67 -7.93
N LEU A 155 -37.49 16.98 -7.69
CA LEU A 155 -36.25 17.55 -7.18
C LEU A 155 -35.97 17.03 -5.76
N GLU A 156 -37.03 16.90 -4.96
CA GLU A 156 -37.03 16.39 -3.60
C GLU A 156 -36.43 14.97 -3.55
N ASP A 157 -36.79 14.09 -4.49
CA ASP A 157 -36.24 12.72 -4.55
C ASP A 157 -34.74 12.71 -4.87
N ILE A 158 -34.29 13.62 -5.75
CA ILE A 158 -32.88 13.72 -6.14
C ILE A 158 -32.03 14.25 -4.98
N VAL A 159 -32.50 15.27 -4.26
CA VAL A 159 -31.74 15.87 -3.14
C VAL A 159 -31.84 15.05 -1.86
N GLU A 160 -32.83 14.15 -1.73
CA GLU A 160 -32.89 13.16 -0.66
C GLU A 160 -31.76 12.13 -0.79
N SER A 161 -31.42 11.73 -2.02
CA SER A 161 -30.37 10.76 -2.32
C SER A 161 -29.35 11.30 -3.35
N PRO A 162 -28.56 12.34 -2.99
CA PRO A 162 -27.69 13.00 -3.96
C PRO A 162 -26.47 12.15 -4.33
N PHE A 163 -26.05 11.26 -3.43
CA PHE A 163 -24.87 10.41 -3.60
C PHE A 163 -25.20 9.21 -4.48
N GLN A 164 -25.11 9.37 -5.80
CA GLN A 164 -25.29 8.30 -6.80
C GLN A 164 -23.95 7.95 -7.46
N ASN A 165 -23.54 6.67 -7.45
CA ASN A 165 -22.19 6.28 -7.88
C ASN A 165 -21.91 6.58 -9.35
N TYR A 166 -22.93 6.52 -10.20
CA TYR A 166 -22.79 6.85 -11.62
C TYR A 166 -22.63 8.35 -11.89
N TYR A 167 -22.91 9.23 -10.93
CA TYR A 167 -22.58 10.66 -11.04
C TYR A 167 -21.07 10.92 -11.03
N ALA A 168 -20.28 9.99 -10.45
CA ALA A 168 -18.82 10.09 -10.43
C ALA A 168 -18.17 10.07 -11.82
N ASN A 169 -18.90 9.67 -12.86
CA ASN A 169 -18.41 9.68 -14.24
C ASN A 169 -18.36 11.07 -14.88
N TYR A 170 -18.92 12.08 -14.22
CA TYR A 170 -19.05 13.44 -14.73
C TYR A 170 -18.49 14.43 -13.73
N GLY A 171 -18.11 15.62 -14.20
CA GLY A 171 -17.72 16.72 -13.32
C GLY A 171 -18.91 17.28 -12.55
N TYR A 172 -20.06 17.42 -13.21
CA TYR A 172 -21.30 17.88 -12.60
C TYR A 172 -22.52 17.37 -13.36
N ILE A 173 -23.66 17.36 -12.68
CA ILE A 173 -24.96 16.97 -13.23
C ILE A 173 -25.83 18.22 -13.27
N ILE A 174 -26.29 18.63 -14.44
CA ILE A 174 -27.30 19.68 -14.55
C ILE A 174 -28.67 19.09 -14.22
N LEU A 175 -29.32 19.64 -13.21
CA LEU A 175 -30.67 19.31 -12.79
C LEU A 175 -31.62 20.35 -13.41
N SER A 176 -32.48 19.92 -14.33
CA SER A 176 -33.40 20.82 -15.05
C SER A 176 -34.84 20.35 -14.89
N ASN A 177 -35.76 21.28 -14.61
CA ASN A 177 -37.17 20.94 -14.61
C ASN A 177 -37.63 20.66 -16.05
N LYS A 178 -38.19 19.48 -16.31
CA LYS A 178 -38.65 19.10 -17.66
C LYS A 178 -39.74 20.03 -18.18
N GLY A 179 -40.54 20.63 -17.29
CA GLY A 179 -41.60 21.56 -17.63
C GLY A 179 -41.11 22.87 -18.25
N GLU A 180 -39.85 23.24 -18.06
CA GLU A 180 -39.26 24.48 -18.61
C GLU A 180 -38.82 24.34 -20.08
N GLY A 181 -38.75 23.11 -20.61
CA GLY A 181 -38.43 22.87 -22.01
C GLY A 181 -36.99 23.22 -22.43
N ILE A 182 -36.08 23.40 -21.47
CA ILE A 182 -34.65 23.64 -21.72
C ILE A 182 -34.01 22.33 -22.19
N SER A 183 -33.22 22.37 -23.25
CA SER A 183 -32.47 21.23 -23.77
C SER A 183 -30.96 21.46 -23.73
N PHE A 184 -30.21 20.39 -23.47
CA PHE A 184 -28.75 20.42 -23.33
C PHE A 184 -28.09 19.49 -24.36
N SER A 185 -27.94 19.96 -25.60
CA SER A 185 -27.38 19.16 -26.70
C SER A 185 -25.91 18.80 -26.54
N SER A 186 -25.15 19.58 -25.78
CA SER A 186 -23.72 19.32 -25.47
C SER A 186 -23.49 18.46 -24.24
N ALA A 187 -24.55 17.97 -23.57
CA ALA A 187 -24.41 17.05 -22.45
C ALA A 187 -23.86 15.70 -22.93
N GLN A 188 -22.95 15.09 -22.16
CA GLN A 188 -22.39 13.78 -22.51
C GLN A 188 -23.40 12.64 -22.34
N ALA A 189 -24.39 12.82 -21.47
CA ALA A 189 -25.45 11.85 -21.23
C ALA A 189 -26.71 12.51 -20.67
N ASP A 190 -27.86 11.88 -20.95
CA ASP A 190 -29.12 12.10 -20.26
C ASP A 190 -29.32 10.97 -19.23
N LEU A 191 -29.37 11.34 -17.94
CA LEU A 191 -29.50 10.43 -16.81
C LEU A 191 -30.94 10.34 -16.30
N THR A 192 -31.92 10.96 -16.96
CA THR A 192 -33.31 11.05 -16.49
C THR A 192 -33.91 9.69 -16.13
N ASN A 193 -33.66 8.67 -16.98
CA ASN A 193 -34.19 7.32 -16.80
C ASN A 193 -33.28 6.42 -15.93
N LYS A 194 -32.15 6.93 -15.42
CA LYS A 194 -31.32 6.18 -14.47
C LYS A 194 -32.00 6.23 -13.10
N PRO A 195 -32.09 5.11 -12.38
CA PRO A 195 -32.77 5.10 -11.09
C PRO A 195 -32.00 5.92 -10.05
N ILE A 196 -32.74 6.58 -9.16
CA ILE A 196 -32.22 7.14 -7.91
C ILE A 196 -32.36 6.04 -6.86
N VAL A 197 -31.22 5.58 -6.33
CA VAL A 197 -31.19 4.56 -5.28
C VAL A 197 -30.96 5.19 -3.91
N SER A 198 -31.61 4.64 -2.90
CA SER A 198 -31.44 5.06 -1.50
C SER A 198 -30.12 4.54 -0.92
N LEU A 199 -29.68 5.14 0.18
CA LEU A 199 -28.60 4.63 1.00
C LEU A 199 -29.15 3.69 2.08
N VAL A 200 -28.44 2.59 2.32
CA VAL A 200 -28.73 1.60 3.36
C VAL A 200 -27.60 1.67 4.39
N GLU A 201 -27.98 1.82 5.67
CA GLU A 201 -27.04 1.76 6.78
C GLU A 201 -26.61 0.31 7.04
N ILE A 202 -25.31 0.11 7.13
CA ILE A 202 -24.67 -1.18 7.40
C ILE A 202 -23.93 -1.04 8.72
N GLU A 203 -24.42 -1.77 9.71
CA GLU A 203 -23.79 -1.84 11.03
C GLU A 203 -22.56 -2.76 11.00
N PRO A 204 -21.51 -2.44 11.77
CA PRO A 204 -20.39 -3.34 11.94
C PRO A 204 -20.88 -4.68 12.51
N ALA A 205 -20.46 -5.78 11.91
CA ALA A 205 -20.77 -7.09 12.43
C ALA A 205 -20.18 -7.25 13.84
N GLN A 206 -20.95 -7.84 14.77
CA GLN A 206 -20.44 -8.20 16.09
C GLN A 206 -19.16 -9.03 15.93
N ASN A 207 -18.03 -8.49 16.38
CA ASN A 207 -16.71 -9.09 16.22
C ASN A 207 -16.71 -10.49 16.85
N ARG A 208 -16.68 -11.51 16.00
CA ARG A 208 -16.45 -12.89 16.44
C ARG A 208 -14.96 -13.17 16.31
N ARG A 209 -14.33 -13.49 17.44
CA ARG A 209 -13.01 -14.14 17.51
C ARG A 209 -11.84 -13.29 16.97
N GLY A 210 -11.98 -11.97 16.92
CA GLY A 210 -10.90 -11.03 16.62
C GLY A 210 -10.64 -10.79 15.13
N PHE A 211 -11.57 -11.17 14.24
CA PHE A 211 -11.48 -10.82 12.83
C PHE A 211 -11.93 -9.38 12.59
N ILE A 212 -11.18 -8.67 11.75
CA ILE A 212 -11.53 -7.36 11.25
C ILE A 212 -12.29 -7.54 9.94
N LEU A 213 -13.50 -6.99 9.89
CA LEU A 213 -14.31 -6.95 8.67
C LEU A 213 -13.99 -5.68 7.89
N SER A 214 -13.82 -5.81 6.58
CA SER A 214 -13.75 -4.69 5.64
C SER A 214 -14.72 -4.88 4.47
N ILE A 215 -15.19 -3.75 3.92
CA ILE A 215 -15.99 -3.68 2.69
C ILE A 215 -15.16 -2.91 1.66
N ASP A 216 -14.83 -3.56 0.55
CA ASP A 216 -13.93 -3.03 -0.49
C ASP A 216 -12.60 -2.47 0.07
N GLY A 217 -12.06 -3.14 1.08
CA GLY A 217 -10.82 -2.73 1.76
C GLY A 217 -11.00 -1.65 2.84
N ILE A 218 -12.18 -1.04 2.96
CA ILE A 218 -12.49 -0.09 4.04
C ILE A 218 -12.89 -0.88 5.28
N LYS A 219 -12.09 -0.75 6.34
CA LYS A 219 -12.37 -1.35 7.65
C LYS A 219 -13.73 -0.86 8.17
N LEU A 220 -14.57 -1.80 8.60
CA LEU A 220 -15.89 -1.53 9.13
C LEU A 220 -15.85 -1.54 10.67
N ASP A 221 -15.42 -0.43 11.27
CA ASP A 221 -15.40 -0.22 12.73
C ASP A 221 -16.51 0.71 13.24
N HIS A 222 -17.30 1.29 12.33
CA HIS A 222 -18.48 2.09 12.60
C HIS A 222 -19.55 1.84 11.54
N THR A 223 -20.78 2.31 11.79
CA THR A 223 -21.87 2.24 10.83
C THR A 223 -21.54 3.06 9.59
N ILE A 224 -21.70 2.47 8.40
CA ILE A 224 -21.52 3.19 7.12
C ILE A 224 -22.81 3.13 6.32
N SER A 225 -23.01 4.07 5.39
CA SER A 225 -24.17 4.03 4.48
C SER A 225 -23.73 3.76 3.05
N ILE A 226 -24.28 2.73 2.41
CA ILE A 226 -23.93 2.32 1.04
C ILE A 226 -25.19 2.34 0.17
N GLN A 227 -25.06 2.61 -1.13
CA GLN A 227 -26.18 2.55 -2.07
C GLN A 227 -26.85 1.19 -2.10
N GLU A 228 -28.18 1.18 -2.18
CA GLU A 228 -28.94 -0.06 -2.37
C GLU A 228 -28.69 -0.66 -3.76
N GLY A 229 -28.60 -1.99 -3.83
CA GLY A 229 -28.45 -2.75 -5.06
C GLY A 229 -27.01 -2.87 -5.57
N THR A 230 -26.03 -2.22 -4.93
CA THR A 230 -24.61 -2.38 -5.30
C THR A 230 -24.03 -3.66 -4.71
N THR A 231 -23.06 -4.26 -5.41
CA THR A 231 -22.35 -5.47 -4.96
C THR A 231 -20.95 -5.08 -4.48
N HIS A 232 -20.59 -5.55 -3.29
CA HIS A 232 -19.33 -5.24 -2.62
C HIS A 232 -18.59 -6.49 -2.18
N LYS A 233 -17.27 -6.39 -2.09
CA LYS A 233 -16.40 -7.42 -1.55
C LYS A 233 -16.32 -7.27 -0.03
N LEU A 234 -16.69 -8.32 0.69
CA LEU A 234 -16.40 -8.47 2.11
C LEU A 234 -15.09 -9.21 2.29
N THR A 235 -14.25 -8.69 3.17
CA THR A 235 -13.03 -9.38 3.60
C THR A 235 -13.00 -9.46 5.13
N TRP A 236 -12.80 -10.67 5.66
CA TRP A 236 -12.45 -10.88 7.06
C TRP A 236 -10.97 -11.19 7.15
N SER A 237 -10.23 -10.36 7.89
CA SER A 237 -8.79 -10.52 8.09
C SER A 237 -8.45 -10.62 9.57
N LYS A 238 -7.46 -11.45 9.88
CA LYS A 238 -6.89 -11.61 11.22
C LYS A 238 -5.46 -12.08 11.09
N GLU A 239 -4.55 -11.49 11.86
CA GLU A 239 -3.15 -11.91 11.88
C GLU A 239 -3.02 -13.39 12.24
N GLY A 240 -2.21 -14.13 11.48
CA GLY A 240 -2.05 -15.58 11.62
C GLY A 240 -3.16 -16.41 10.98
N TYR A 241 -4.07 -15.79 10.21
CA TYR A 241 -5.13 -16.48 9.47
C TYR A 241 -5.11 -16.06 7.99
N ALA A 242 -5.62 -16.93 7.12
CA ALA A 242 -5.88 -16.56 5.74
C ALA A 242 -7.09 -15.61 5.68
N GLU A 243 -7.04 -14.66 4.74
CA GLU A 243 -8.18 -13.78 4.47
C GLU A 243 -9.36 -14.58 3.92
N LEU A 244 -10.55 -14.24 4.41
CA LEU A 244 -11.79 -14.84 3.94
C LEU A 244 -12.55 -13.80 3.16
N GLU A 245 -13.04 -14.18 1.99
CA GLU A 245 -13.70 -13.27 1.07
C GLU A 245 -15.11 -13.75 0.75
N ALA A 246 -16.05 -12.80 0.67
CA ALA A 246 -17.39 -13.03 0.18
C ALA A 246 -17.86 -11.84 -0.66
N GLN A 247 -18.90 -12.05 -1.47
CA GLN A 247 -19.60 -10.95 -2.12
C GLN A 247 -20.96 -10.76 -1.46
N ILE A 248 -21.37 -9.50 -1.30
CA ILE A 248 -22.70 -9.13 -0.83
C ILE A 248 -23.33 -8.13 -1.78
N THR A 249 -24.65 -8.23 -1.95
CA THR A 249 -25.45 -7.19 -2.61
C THR A 249 -26.24 -6.44 -1.56
N ILE A 250 -26.12 -5.11 -1.55
CA ILE A 250 -26.75 -4.27 -0.53
C ILE A 250 -28.27 -4.25 -0.72
N LYS A 251 -29.00 -4.53 0.35
CA LYS A 251 -30.46 -4.49 0.39
C LYS A 251 -30.93 -3.90 1.71
N LYS A 252 -32.05 -3.18 1.69
CA LYS A 252 -32.65 -2.66 2.92
C LYS A 252 -32.92 -3.79 3.93
N GLY A 253 -32.52 -3.59 5.19
CA GLY A 253 -32.72 -4.55 6.27
C GLY A 253 -31.82 -5.79 6.20
N MET A 254 -30.79 -5.80 5.34
CA MET A 254 -29.83 -6.89 5.31
C MET A 254 -28.98 -6.95 6.59
N THR A 255 -28.50 -8.14 6.91
CA THR A 255 -27.45 -8.35 7.89
C THR A 255 -26.20 -8.86 7.19
N ILE A 256 -25.03 -8.43 7.64
CA ILE A 256 -23.77 -8.99 7.17
C ILE A 256 -23.74 -10.49 7.50
N PRO A 257 -23.40 -11.38 6.56
CA PRO A 257 -23.31 -12.80 6.84
C PRO A 257 -22.29 -13.07 7.94
N ALA A 258 -22.65 -13.95 8.88
CA ALA A 258 -21.74 -14.35 9.95
C ALA A 258 -20.58 -15.19 9.38
N LEU A 259 -19.40 -15.01 9.97
CA LEU A 259 -18.26 -15.86 9.67
C LEU A 259 -18.55 -17.31 10.09
N ARG A 260 -18.35 -18.26 9.18
CA ARG A 260 -18.53 -19.69 9.46
C ARG A 260 -17.22 -20.30 9.95
N ASP A 261 -17.26 -21.00 11.09
CA ASP A 261 -16.06 -21.62 11.66
C ASP A 261 -15.41 -22.65 10.71
N SER A 262 -16.21 -23.30 9.85
CA SER A 262 -15.75 -24.26 8.84
C SER A 262 -14.84 -23.67 7.76
N ASP A 263 -14.89 -22.35 7.61
CA ASP A 263 -14.19 -21.61 6.57
C ASP A 263 -12.89 -21.01 7.12
N ILE A 264 -12.69 -20.97 8.44
CA ILE A 264 -11.52 -20.37 9.08
C ILE A 264 -10.27 -21.21 8.81
N ILE A 265 -9.29 -20.59 8.17
CA ILE A 265 -7.97 -21.17 7.87
C ILE A 265 -6.92 -20.38 8.63
N MET A 266 -6.19 -21.07 9.50
CA MET A 266 -5.02 -20.56 10.20
C MET A 266 -3.80 -20.71 9.31
N ARG A 267 -2.96 -19.67 9.26
CA ARG A 267 -1.71 -19.61 8.50
C ARG A 267 -0.53 -19.57 9.46
N ILE A 268 0.18 -20.69 9.56
CA ILE A 268 1.28 -20.87 10.51
C ILE A 268 2.61 -20.68 9.77
N PRO A 269 3.41 -19.65 10.07
CA PRO A 269 4.71 -19.48 9.45
C PRO A 269 5.67 -20.57 9.91
N LEU A 270 6.42 -21.16 8.98
CA LEU A 270 7.34 -22.25 9.32
C LEU A 270 8.58 -21.76 10.09
N THR A 271 8.87 -20.46 10.01
CA THR A 271 9.85 -19.78 10.87
C THR A 271 9.45 -19.78 12.35
N HIS A 272 8.22 -20.16 12.67
CA HIS A 272 7.78 -20.31 14.06
C HIS A 272 8.44 -21.50 14.78
N PHE A 273 8.98 -22.47 14.03
CA PHE A 273 9.64 -23.64 14.59
C PHE A 273 11.15 -23.51 14.45
N HIS A 274 11.86 -23.62 15.57
CA HIS A 274 13.32 -23.66 15.64
C HIS A 274 13.77 -25.09 15.89
N VAL A 275 14.48 -25.69 14.93
CA VAL A 275 14.93 -27.08 15.06
C VAL A 275 16.41 -27.14 15.45
N VAL A 276 16.71 -27.89 16.51
CA VAL A 276 18.05 -28.00 17.10
C VAL A 276 18.44 -29.45 17.34
N ASP A 277 19.75 -29.70 17.39
CA ASP A 277 20.30 -30.99 17.78
C ASP A 277 20.07 -31.22 19.28
N GLY A 278 19.49 -32.38 19.63
CA GLY A 278 19.11 -32.70 21.00
C GLY A 278 20.28 -32.80 21.99
N ARG A 279 21.52 -32.98 21.52
CA ARG A 279 22.70 -33.15 22.39
C ARG A 279 23.51 -31.86 22.54
N THR A 280 23.69 -31.14 21.45
CA THR A 280 24.56 -29.96 21.35
C THR A 280 23.76 -28.65 21.39
N ASN A 281 22.43 -28.73 21.26
CA ASN A 281 21.52 -27.60 21.16
C ASN A 281 21.87 -26.62 20.04
N LYS A 282 22.66 -27.07 19.05
CA LYS A 282 23.03 -26.27 17.89
C LYS A 282 21.90 -26.30 16.87
N GLY A 283 21.65 -25.17 16.23
CA GLY A 283 20.71 -25.08 15.12
C GLY A 283 21.13 -26.02 14.00
N ILE A 284 20.19 -26.84 13.55
CA ILE A 284 20.41 -27.72 12.40
C ILE A 284 20.02 -26.93 11.14
N PRO A 285 20.80 -26.96 10.05
CA PRO A 285 20.27 -26.60 8.74
C PRO A 285 19.32 -27.72 8.32
N TYR A 286 18.01 -27.54 8.49
CA TYR A 286 17.00 -28.57 8.18
C TYR A 286 16.26 -28.26 6.88
N HIS A 287 16.01 -29.31 6.10
CA HIS A 287 14.94 -29.35 5.12
C HIS A 287 13.75 -30.05 5.78
N TYR A 288 12.66 -29.33 6.05
CA TYR A 288 11.45 -29.96 6.57
C TYR A 288 10.56 -30.43 5.40
N ASP A 289 10.00 -31.64 5.52
CA ASP A 289 8.81 -32.04 4.78
C ASP A 289 7.63 -32.02 5.76
N ALA A 290 6.83 -30.94 5.69
CA ALA A 290 5.58 -30.87 6.44
C ALA A 290 4.54 -31.77 5.74
N ASP A 291 4.59 -33.06 6.03
CA ASP A 291 3.56 -34.02 5.61
C ASP A 291 2.29 -33.76 6.42
N PHE A 292 1.44 -32.86 5.91
CA PHE A 292 0.12 -32.64 6.47
C PHE A 292 -0.85 -33.68 5.90
N MET A 293 -1.40 -34.55 6.76
CA MET A 293 -2.50 -35.46 6.38
C MET A 293 -2.23 -36.31 5.12
N GLN A 294 -1.05 -36.93 5.00
CA GLN A 294 -0.67 -37.78 3.85
C GLN A 294 -0.66 -37.07 2.47
N LYS A 295 -0.71 -35.74 2.43
CA LYS A 295 -0.41 -34.96 1.22
C LYS A 295 0.98 -34.36 1.34
N SER A 296 1.93 -34.91 0.62
CA SER A 296 3.26 -34.33 0.46
C SER A 296 3.14 -33.03 -0.35
N SER A 297 2.92 -31.89 0.31
CA SER A 297 3.05 -30.59 -0.35
C SER A 297 4.50 -30.14 -0.24
N LYS A 298 5.18 -29.98 -1.39
CA LYS A 298 6.47 -29.30 -1.41
C LYS A 298 6.30 -27.86 -0.92
N PHE A 299 7.19 -27.48 0.00
CA PHE A 299 7.65 -26.14 0.35
C PHE A 299 6.76 -24.93 -0.01
N GLY A 300 6.24 -24.27 1.03
CA GLY A 300 5.74 -22.89 1.03
C GLY A 300 6.15 -22.22 2.36
N LYS A 301 6.22 -20.88 2.45
CA LYS A 301 6.65 -20.18 3.70
C LYS A 301 5.71 -20.43 4.91
N TYR A 302 4.52 -20.99 4.68
CA TYR A 302 3.47 -21.15 5.67
C TYR A 302 2.74 -22.51 5.53
N ILE A 303 2.14 -22.97 6.63
CA ILE A 303 1.15 -24.06 6.66
C ILE A 303 -0.23 -23.43 6.79
N ASP A 304 -1.13 -23.74 5.85
CA ASP A 304 -2.53 -23.36 5.92
C ASP A 304 -3.36 -24.55 6.43
N ILE A 305 -4.07 -24.37 7.54
CA ILE A 305 -4.88 -25.42 8.18
C ILE A 305 -6.24 -24.87 8.59
N LYS A 306 -7.32 -25.64 8.34
CA LYS A 306 -8.63 -25.31 8.89
C LYS A 306 -8.60 -25.38 10.41
N GLU A 307 -9.08 -24.35 11.09
CA GLU A 307 -8.97 -24.25 12.54
C GLU A 307 -9.63 -25.44 13.26
N GLN A 308 -10.77 -25.93 12.76
CA GLN A 308 -11.47 -27.11 13.27
C GLN A 308 -10.62 -28.40 13.21
N ASP A 309 -9.64 -28.47 12.30
CA ASP A 309 -8.80 -29.64 12.08
C ASP A 309 -7.47 -29.56 12.87
N LEU A 310 -7.21 -28.43 13.55
CA LEU A 310 -5.98 -28.21 14.32
C LEU A 310 -5.74 -29.27 15.39
N SER A 311 -6.81 -29.72 16.06
CA SER A 311 -6.73 -30.76 17.10
C SER A 311 -6.36 -32.15 16.55
N LYS A 312 -6.55 -32.39 15.25
CA LYS A 312 -6.29 -33.67 14.58
C LYS A 312 -5.00 -33.64 13.77
N ALA A 313 -4.37 -32.48 13.66
CA ALA A 313 -3.18 -32.26 12.86
C ALA A 313 -1.90 -32.70 13.56
N ALA A 314 -0.97 -33.21 12.76
CA ALA A 314 0.40 -33.49 13.18
C ALA A 314 1.39 -32.89 12.17
N ILE A 315 2.58 -32.56 12.65
CA ILE A 315 3.71 -32.07 11.85
C ILE A 315 4.89 -33.03 12.00
N ARG A 316 5.63 -33.24 10.91
CA ARG A 316 6.81 -34.09 10.84
C ARG A 316 8.04 -33.24 10.57
N PHE A 317 9.10 -33.50 11.33
CA PHE A 317 10.40 -32.84 11.19
C PHE A 317 11.44 -33.89 10.77
N SER A 318 12.02 -33.70 9.59
CA SER A 318 13.10 -34.51 9.02
C SER A 318 14.34 -33.64 8.81
N ALA A 319 15.53 -34.23 8.94
CA ALA A 319 16.81 -33.63 8.57
C ALA A 319 17.82 -34.75 8.30
N ASP A 320 18.75 -34.52 7.38
CA ASP A 320 19.76 -35.53 7.01
C ASP A 320 20.62 -35.90 8.22
N GLY A 321 20.71 -37.20 8.50
CA GLY A 321 21.43 -37.73 9.66
C GLY A 321 20.67 -37.61 10.99
N TYR A 322 19.38 -37.28 10.98
CA TYR A 322 18.52 -37.21 12.18
C TYR A 322 17.30 -38.14 12.07
N LYS A 323 16.81 -38.61 13.21
CA LYS A 323 15.57 -39.38 13.30
C LYS A 323 14.36 -38.49 13.02
N LEU A 324 13.41 -39.01 12.24
CA LEU A 324 12.12 -38.37 12.00
C LEU A 324 11.37 -38.16 13.32
N ARG A 325 10.95 -36.92 13.58
CA ARG A 325 10.11 -36.59 14.75
C ARG A 325 8.73 -36.16 14.29
N THR A 326 7.68 -36.76 14.86
CA THR A 326 6.28 -36.37 14.62
C THR A 326 5.68 -35.82 15.91
N LEU A 327 4.99 -34.68 15.82
CA LEU A 327 4.31 -34.05 16.96
C LEU A 327 2.89 -33.63 16.56
N PRO A 328 1.90 -33.67 17.47
CA PRO A 328 0.66 -32.94 17.27
C PRO A 328 0.96 -31.46 17.01
N LEU A 329 0.29 -30.86 16.02
CA LEU A 329 0.61 -29.49 15.59
C LEU A 329 0.41 -28.47 16.72
N LYS A 330 -0.63 -28.65 17.54
CA LYS A 330 -0.89 -27.82 18.72
C LYS A 330 0.29 -27.83 19.72
N ASP A 331 0.90 -28.99 19.91
CA ASP A 331 2.02 -29.16 20.84
C ASP A 331 3.29 -28.53 20.26
N ALA A 332 3.55 -28.76 18.97
CA ALA A 332 4.67 -28.14 18.26
C ALA A 332 4.61 -26.61 18.33
N MET A 333 3.42 -26.02 18.16
CA MET A 333 3.21 -24.56 18.28
C MET A 333 3.47 -24.02 19.69
N SER A 334 3.21 -24.84 20.72
CA SER A 334 3.40 -24.43 22.11
C SER A 334 4.88 -24.47 22.52
N VAL A 335 5.64 -25.43 21.98
CA VAL A 335 7.04 -25.64 22.35
C VAL A 335 7.99 -24.76 21.53
N GLN A 336 7.70 -24.54 20.24
CA GLN A 336 8.49 -23.79 19.25
C GLN A 336 9.92 -24.31 18.99
N LEU A 337 10.66 -24.73 20.02
CA LEU A 337 11.96 -25.37 19.95
C LEU A 337 11.82 -26.88 19.81
N ILE A 338 12.14 -27.40 18.63
CA ILE A 338 12.02 -28.82 18.30
C ILE A 338 13.41 -29.46 18.33
N THR A 339 13.61 -30.42 19.23
CA THR A 339 14.86 -31.19 19.29
C THR A 339 14.80 -32.40 18.35
N LEU A 340 15.82 -32.61 17.55
CA LEU A 340 16.00 -33.85 16.78
C LEU A 340 17.14 -34.68 17.36
N GLU A 341 16.99 -35.99 17.33
CA GLU A 341 18.06 -36.92 17.71
C GLU A 341 18.86 -37.32 16.47
N GLU A 342 20.18 -37.16 16.51
CA GLU A 342 21.05 -37.71 15.47
C GLU A 342 20.85 -39.23 15.33
N CYS A 343 20.75 -39.68 14.08
CA CYS A 343 20.92 -41.08 13.75
C CYS A 343 22.37 -41.44 14.06
N ARG A 344 22.60 -42.36 15.00
CA ARG A 344 23.95 -42.76 15.41
C ARG A 344 24.15 -44.24 15.12
N PHE A 345 24.95 -44.52 14.10
CA PHE A 345 25.37 -45.86 13.74
C PHE A 345 26.77 -46.08 14.30
N VAL A 346 26.89 -46.97 15.29
CA VAL A 346 28.16 -47.33 15.91
C VAL A 346 28.63 -48.64 15.29
N TYR A 347 29.81 -48.61 14.67
CA TYR A 347 30.45 -49.77 14.07
C TYR A 347 31.73 -50.07 14.83
N ASN A 348 31.80 -51.22 15.50
CA ASN A 348 33.08 -51.72 15.98
C ASN A 348 33.72 -52.55 14.87
N ILE A 349 34.94 -52.21 14.51
CA ILE A 349 35.68 -52.82 13.40
C ILE A 349 36.94 -53.47 13.98
N GLU A 350 37.14 -54.73 13.65
CA GLU A 350 38.34 -55.49 13.99
C GLU A 350 39.10 -55.85 12.71
N LEU A 351 40.32 -55.33 12.60
CA LEU A 351 41.24 -55.60 11.51
C LEU A 351 42.28 -56.63 11.96
N ILE A 352 42.38 -57.75 11.24
CA ILE A 352 43.33 -58.82 11.55
C ILE A 352 44.40 -58.86 10.46
N ILE A 353 45.65 -58.60 10.84
CA ILE A 353 46.81 -58.57 9.94
C ILE A 353 47.87 -59.50 10.51
N ASN A 354 48.24 -60.57 9.80
CA ASN A 354 49.26 -61.53 10.24
C ASN A 354 49.06 -62.02 11.69
N SER A 355 47.82 -62.33 12.05
CA SER A 355 47.40 -62.77 13.40
C SER A 355 47.47 -61.71 14.51
N VAL A 356 47.68 -60.43 14.18
CA VAL A 356 47.56 -59.30 15.10
C VAL A 356 46.22 -58.61 14.87
N SER A 357 45.48 -58.36 15.96
CA SER A 357 44.17 -57.71 15.92
C SER A 357 44.28 -56.21 16.26
N TYR A 358 43.61 -55.38 15.47
CA TYR A 358 43.47 -53.95 15.66
C TYR A 358 41.98 -53.59 15.71
N THR A 359 41.51 -53.11 16.84
CA THR A 359 40.12 -52.71 17.02
C THR A 359 39.96 -51.20 16.94
N GLY A 360 38.95 -50.75 16.21
CA GLY A 360 38.55 -49.35 16.15
C GLY A 360 37.04 -49.19 16.19
N GLN A 361 36.57 -48.06 16.70
CA GLN A 361 35.16 -47.71 16.65
C GLN A 361 34.95 -46.59 15.63
N LYS A 362 34.01 -46.78 14.71
CA LYS A 362 33.56 -45.77 13.77
C LYS A 362 32.12 -45.41 14.10
N VAL A 363 31.88 -44.12 14.32
CA VAL A 363 30.52 -43.58 14.47
C VAL A 363 30.17 -42.85 13.19
N ALA A 364 29.01 -43.15 12.62
CA ALA A 364 28.48 -42.48 11.45
C ALA A 364 27.04 -42.01 11.69
N ASN A 365 26.65 -41.00 10.89
CA ASN A 365 25.31 -40.43 10.87
C ASN A 365 24.42 -41.00 9.75
N HIS A 366 24.96 -41.97 9.00
CA HIS A 366 24.27 -42.76 7.98
C HIS A 366 24.78 -44.20 8.07
N GLU A 367 24.05 -45.13 7.45
CA GLU A 367 24.49 -46.51 7.35
C GLU A 367 25.73 -46.59 6.45
N LEU A 368 26.82 -47.14 6.98
CA LEU A 368 28.05 -47.36 6.23
C LEU A 368 28.05 -48.73 5.55
N ASP A 369 28.71 -48.81 4.41
CA ASP A 369 29.17 -50.07 3.83
C ASP A 369 30.71 -50.25 3.97
N TRP A 370 31.22 -51.38 3.51
CA TRP A 370 32.66 -51.67 3.59
C TRP A 370 33.52 -50.75 2.71
N ASN A 371 32.95 -50.17 1.64
CA ASN A 371 33.65 -49.25 0.74
C ASN A 371 33.88 -47.89 1.40
N ASP A 372 33.00 -47.49 2.33
CA ASP A 372 33.13 -46.24 3.09
C ASP A 372 34.31 -46.24 4.08
N LEU A 373 34.88 -47.42 4.40
CA LEU A 373 35.94 -47.59 5.40
C LEU A 373 37.38 -47.44 4.86
N LEU A 374 37.57 -47.19 3.56
CA LEU A 374 38.89 -47.00 2.91
C LEU A 374 39.93 -48.08 3.30
N LEU A 375 39.56 -49.35 3.19
CA LEU A 375 40.48 -50.46 3.48
C LEU A 375 41.50 -50.66 2.34
N PRO A 376 42.77 -51.00 2.64
CA PRO A 376 43.75 -51.37 1.62
C PRO A 376 43.33 -52.60 0.79
N ASP A 377 43.85 -52.70 -0.42
CA ASP A 377 43.60 -53.85 -1.30
C ASP A 377 44.05 -55.17 -0.64
N GLY A 378 43.19 -56.20 -0.76
CA GLY A 378 43.46 -57.55 -0.27
C GLY A 378 42.84 -57.90 1.08
N PHE A 379 42.15 -56.96 1.74
CA PHE A 379 41.33 -57.29 2.90
C PHE A 379 40.08 -58.07 2.48
N LYS A 380 39.77 -59.15 3.20
CA LYS A 380 38.52 -59.91 3.07
C LYS A 380 37.66 -59.67 4.29
N HIS A 381 36.40 -59.28 4.11
CA HIS A 381 35.47 -59.05 5.20
C HIS A 381 34.57 -60.26 5.45
N SER A 382 34.22 -60.51 6.71
CA SER A 382 33.43 -61.68 7.12
C SER A 382 31.93 -61.54 6.80
N ASN A 383 31.44 -60.31 6.73
CA ASN A 383 30.02 -59.99 6.59
C ASN A 383 29.76 -59.30 5.24
N LYS A 384 28.59 -59.54 4.63
CA LYS A 384 28.18 -58.86 3.39
C LYS A 384 27.87 -57.37 3.61
N HIS A 385 27.40 -57.02 4.81
CA HIS A 385 27.08 -55.65 5.23
C HIS A 385 27.73 -55.37 6.59
N LEU A 386 27.96 -54.10 6.90
CA LEU A 386 28.41 -53.70 8.23
C LEU A 386 27.23 -53.77 9.21
N ALA A 387 27.36 -54.56 10.26
CA ALA A 387 26.41 -54.58 11.36
C ALA A 387 26.72 -53.42 12.32
N TYR A 388 25.75 -52.55 12.58
CA TYR A 388 25.86 -51.50 13.58
C TYR A 388 25.32 -51.97 14.94
N GLY A 389 25.86 -51.43 16.02
CA GLY A 389 25.49 -51.75 17.40
C GLY A 389 26.72 -51.83 18.30
N GLU A 390 26.60 -51.43 19.57
CA GLU A 390 27.73 -51.39 20.51
C GLU A 390 28.34 -52.77 20.78
N ASP A 391 27.56 -53.84 20.62
CA ASP A 391 28.00 -55.23 20.80
C ASP A 391 28.36 -55.94 19.48
N GLN A 392 28.18 -55.28 18.33
CA GLN A 392 28.44 -55.88 17.02
C GLN A 392 29.87 -55.59 16.59
N ILE A 393 30.61 -56.64 16.19
CA ILE A 393 32.00 -56.54 15.72
C ILE A 393 32.06 -56.97 14.26
N ASN A 394 32.53 -56.07 13.40
CA ASN A 394 32.73 -56.31 11.98
C ASN A 394 34.21 -56.65 11.72
N ARG A 395 34.48 -57.84 11.19
CA ARG A 395 35.85 -58.32 10.97
C ARG A 395 36.29 -58.21 9.53
N ALA A 396 37.47 -57.62 9.31
CA ALA A 396 38.19 -57.70 8.05
C ALA A 396 39.60 -58.24 8.27
N THR A 397 39.96 -59.24 7.47
CA THR A 397 41.22 -59.97 7.60
C THR A 397 42.07 -59.78 6.36
N TRP A 398 43.33 -59.45 6.55
CA TRP A 398 44.34 -59.45 5.51
C TRP A 398 45.26 -60.65 5.70
N THR A 399 45.18 -61.61 4.78
CA THR A 399 46.07 -62.75 4.76
C THR A 399 47.19 -62.45 3.77
N TYR A 400 48.41 -62.31 4.29
CA TYR A 400 49.60 -62.18 3.45
C TYR A 400 49.80 -63.47 2.66
N ASN A 401 49.41 -63.47 1.39
CA ASN A 401 49.83 -64.50 0.47
C ASN A 401 51.30 -64.21 0.13
N GLN A 402 52.22 -65.02 0.65
CA GLN A 402 53.57 -65.05 0.08
C GLN A 402 53.43 -65.28 -1.44
N PRO A 403 54.06 -64.47 -2.30
CA PRO A 403 54.17 -64.87 -3.69
C PRO A 403 54.92 -66.20 -3.71
N GLN A 404 54.32 -67.23 -4.33
CA GLN A 404 54.95 -68.53 -4.51
C GLN A 404 56.34 -68.31 -5.12
N ARG A 405 57.35 -68.59 -4.30
CA ARG A 405 58.76 -68.46 -4.62
C ARG A 405 59.22 -69.71 -5.38
N ASP A 406 58.52 -70.07 -6.44
CA ASP A 406 58.86 -71.20 -7.31
C ASP A 406 58.80 -70.76 -8.76
N GLN A 407 59.82 -70.00 -9.18
CA GLN A 407 60.42 -70.20 -10.49
C GLN A 407 61.87 -69.72 -10.45
N ALA A 408 62.73 -70.68 -10.75
CA ALA A 408 64.13 -70.74 -10.42
C ALA A 408 65.00 -69.75 -11.22
N TYR A 409 66.07 -69.34 -10.55
CA TYR A 409 67.34 -69.04 -11.20
C TYR A 409 67.71 -70.18 -12.15
N ASP A 410 67.78 -69.88 -13.44
CA ASP A 410 68.70 -70.56 -14.35
C ASP A 410 69.32 -69.49 -15.25
N TYR A 411 70.55 -69.13 -14.91
CA TYR A 411 71.42 -68.24 -15.65
C TYR A 411 72.66 -69.06 -15.99
N VAL A 412 73.23 -68.84 -17.20
CA VAL A 412 74.35 -69.54 -17.88
C VAL A 412 73.79 -70.50 -18.95
N SER A 413 74.02 -70.40 -20.26
CA SER A 413 75.13 -69.82 -21.05
C SER A 413 74.71 -69.53 -22.51
N GLU A 414 75.29 -68.46 -23.08
CA GLU A 414 75.71 -68.25 -24.48
C GLU A 414 74.90 -68.82 -25.67
N ARG A 415 74.41 -67.94 -26.57
CA ARG A 415 75.04 -67.70 -27.89
C ARG A 415 74.31 -66.64 -28.72
N ARG A 416 75.14 -65.89 -29.44
CA ARG A 416 74.88 -64.85 -30.45
C ARG A 416 73.91 -65.29 -31.56
N LEU A 417 73.07 -64.37 -32.06
CA LEU A 417 73.19 -63.72 -33.38
C LEU A 417 71.93 -62.87 -33.68
N ASN A 418 72.15 -61.67 -34.26
CA ASN A 418 71.38 -60.96 -35.31
C ASN A 418 69.82 -61.01 -35.29
N GLU A 419 69.05 -59.93 -35.47
CA GLU A 419 69.16 -58.90 -36.50
C GLU A 419 68.06 -57.82 -36.30
N ARG A 420 68.39 -56.57 -36.66
CA ARG A 420 67.57 -55.52 -37.33
C ARG A 420 66.02 -55.67 -37.31
N THR A 421 65.27 -54.70 -36.80
CA THR A 421 64.72 -53.47 -37.47
C THR A 421 63.63 -52.95 -36.51
N GLY A 422 63.28 -51.68 -36.28
CA GLY A 422 63.10 -50.51 -37.15
C GLY A 422 61.65 -50.02 -36.97
N TYR A 423 61.43 -48.70 -36.78
CA TYR A 423 60.13 -47.98 -36.87
C TYR A 423 59.09 -48.22 -35.72
N ASP A 424 58.26 -47.28 -35.24
CA ASP A 424 58.10 -45.83 -35.40
C ASP A 424 57.16 -45.28 -34.29
N ARG A 425 57.31 -43.97 -34.07
CA ARG A 425 56.45 -42.90 -33.54
C ARG A 425 55.02 -43.10 -32.98
N ASN A 426 54.82 -42.30 -31.92
CA ASN A 426 53.72 -41.36 -31.64
C ASN A 426 52.34 -41.87 -31.19
N HIS A 427 51.94 -41.52 -29.96
CA HIS A 427 50.90 -40.50 -29.63
C HIS A 427 50.80 -40.35 -28.09
N ARG A 428 51.29 -39.23 -27.52
CA ARG A 428 50.53 -38.09 -26.96
C ARG A 428 49.40 -38.45 -25.97
N HIS A 429 49.64 -38.18 -24.67
CA HIS A 429 49.00 -37.12 -23.82
C HIS A 429 47.58 -37.46 -23.32
N LYS A 430 47.20 -37.37 -22.03
CA LYS A 430 47.36 -36.30 -21.02
C LYS A 430 46.96 -36.88 -19.64
N LYS A 431 47.74 -36.67 -18.57
CA LYS A 431 47.61 -35.67 -17.48
C LYS A 431 46.45 -35.87 -16.49
N HIS A 432 46.81 -36.01 -15.22
CA HIS A 432 46.39 -35.29 -13.98
C HIS A 432 46.54 -36.27 -12.79
N SER A 433 46.89 -35.93 -11.56
CA SER A 433 47.43 -34.73 -10.91
C SER A 433 47.91 -35.22 -9.54
N LEU A 434 49.21 -35.13 -9.27
CA LEU A 434 49.78 -35.43 -7.96
C LEU A 434 49.93 -34.11 -7.21
N ALA A 435 49.05 -33.90 -6.23
CA ALA A 435 49.25 -32.92 -5.18
C ALA A 435 48.84 -33.53 -3.85
N LYS A 436 49.78 -33.48 -2.90
CA LYS A 436 49.63 -33.29 -1.44
C LYS A 436 50.41 -34.31 -0.64
N ARG A 437 51.56 -33.87 -0.14
CA ARG A 437 51.97 -34.11 1.26
C ARG A 437 52.69 -32.88 1.81
N ALA A 438 52.52 -32.73 3.13
CA ALA A 438 53.21 -31.86 4.09
C ALA A 438 52.72 -30.40 4.19
N LEU A 439 51.94 -30.11 5.23
CA LEU A 439 52.47 -29.48 6.46
C LEU A 439 51.41 -29.40 7.56
N ILE A 440 51.74 -30.01 8.69
CA ILE A 440 51.14 -29.83 10.01
C ILE A 440 51.83 -28.62 10.64
N GLY A 441 51.09 -27.72 11.27
CA GLY A 441 51.61 -26.87 12.34
C GLY A 441 51.16 -25.42 12.33
N GLY A 442 50.38 -25.05 13.35
CA GLY A 442 50.31 -23.69 13.89
C GLY A 442 49.16 -22.83 13.41
N GLY A 443 48.18 -22.57 14.29
CA GLY A 443 47.15 -21.56 14.04
C GLY A 443 45.90 -21.67 14.92
N LEU A 444 46.09 -21.85 16.23
CA LEU A 444 45.02 -21.81 17.23
C LEU A 444 45.23 -20.56 18.07
N LEU A 445 44.64 -19.43 17.66
CA LEU A 445 44.38 -18.23 18.47
C LEU A 445 43.66 -17.16 17.63
N LEU A 446 42.68 -16.49 18.26
CA LEU A 446 41.80 -15.41 17.76
C LEU A 446 40.53 -15.84 17.01
N PHE A 447 39.45 -16.09 17.76
CA PHE A 447 38.15 -15.39 17.59
C PHE A 447 37.20 -15.80 18.74
N VAL A 448 37.51 -15.32 19.94
CA VAL A 448 36.61 -15.29 21.11
C VAL A 448 36.70 -13.88 21.70
N VAL A 449 35.93 -12.95 21.16
CA VAL A 449 35.31 -11.78 21.83
C VAL A 449 34.26 -11.27 20.84
N LEU A 450 33.07 -10.89 21.34
CA LEU A 450 31.87 -10.38 20.64
C LEU A 450 30.80 -11.44 20.32
N PHE A 451 30.19 -12.04 21.36
CA PHE A 451 28.73 -12.24 21.42
C PHE A 451 28.30 -12.68 22.83
N THR A 452 28.67 -11.90 23.84
CA THR A 452 28.06 -11.97 25.19
C THR A 452 27.59 -10.57 25.56
N GLY A 453 26.35 -10.26 25.20
CA GLY A 453 25.75 -8.97 25.51
C GLY A 453 24.37 -8.85 24.89
N LEU A 454 23.39 -9.48 25.52
CA LEU A 454 21.97 -9.11 25.62
C LEU A 454 21.17 -10.34 26.10
N ILE A 455 21.37 -10.72 27.36
CA ILE A 455 20.35 -11.43 28.13
C ILE A 455 19.80 -10.38 29.08
N TRP A 456 18.55 -9.95 28.85
CA TRP A 456 17.76 -9.34 29.90
C TRP A 456 16.65 -10.32 30.32
N PRO A 457 16.42 -10.49 31.63
CA PRO A 457 15.59 -11.55 32.17
C PRO A 457 14.15 -11.09 32.33
N GLY A 458 13.21 -11.97 32.05
CA GLY A 458 11.82 -11.76 32.44
C GLY A 458 10.97 -12.90 31.94
N TRP A 459 10.12 -13.41 32.83
CA TRP A 459 9.08 -14.40 32.57
C TRP A 459 9.52 -15.86 32.66
N PHE A 460 9.66 -16.34 33.89
CA PHE A 460 8.90 -17.49 34.40
C PHE A 460 8.95 -17.43 35.93
N HIS A 461 7.82 -17.23 36.60
CA HIS A 461 7.50 -17.86 37.89
C HIS A 461 5.98 -17.98 38.06
N ASN A 462 5.61 -19.12 38.62
CA ASN A 462 4.28 -19.68 38.76
C ASN A 462 3.55 -19.14 40.01
N ASP A 463 2.22 -19.21 39.96
CA ASP A 463 1.16 -18.82 40.89
C ASP A 463 1.46 -18.62 42.39
N LYS A 464 0.84 -17.57 42.96
CA LYS A 464 0.10 -17.61 44.24
C LYS A 464 -0.83 -16.39 44.40
N HIS A 465 -2.08 -16.68 44.80
CA HIS A 465 -3.22 -15.79 45.04
C HIS A 465 -2.92 -14.49 45.82
N ILE A 466 -3.32 -13.33 45.27
CA ILE A 466 -3.73 -12.11 46.01
C ILE A 466 -4.88 -11.43 45.22
N ALA A 467 -5.85 -10.89 45.96
CA ALA A 467 -7.12 -10.28 45.54
C ALA A 467 -6.96 -9.01 44.65
N PRO A 468 -8.02 -8.52 43.97
CA PRO A 468 -7.90 -7.58 42.88
C PRO A 468 -7.72 -6.16 43.40
N GLU A 469 -6.62 -5.52 42.99
CA GLU A 469 -6.44 -4.07 43.10
C GLU A 469 -6.22 -3.50 41.70
N ASP A 470 -6.86 -2.36 41.50
CA ASP A 470 -7.17 -1.65 40.27
C ASP A 470 -5.92 -1.22 39.48
N GLN A 471 -5.71 -1.76 38.27
CA GLN A 471 -4.78 -1.20 37.28
C GLN A 471 -5.34 -1.31 35.86
N SER A 472 -6.09 -0.28 35.49
CA SER A 472 -6.49 0.04 34.12
C SER A 472 -5.62 1.19 33.58
N GLN A 473 -4.40 0.90 33.10
CA GLN A 473 -3.62 1.83 32.26
C GLN A 473 -2.68 1.08 31.30
N GLU A 474 -3.24 0.55 30.21
CA GLU A 474 -2.48 0.35 28.95
C GLU A 474 -3.00 1.37 27.93
N ALA A 475 -2.04 2.11 27.37
CA ALA A 475 -2.15 3.42 26.76
C ALA A 475 -3.16 3.58 25.61
N LEU A 476 -4.15 4.45 25.83
CA LEU A 476 -4.66 5.35 24.81
C LEU A 476 -3.47 6.22 24.36
N ILE A 477 -2.91 5.97 23.19
CA ILE A 477 -2.04 6.94 22.51
C ILE A 477 -2.94 8.16 22.25
N ASP A 478 -2.74 9.20 23.05
CA ASP A 478 -3.53 10.42 23.00
C ASP A 478 -3.50 11.00 21.58
N SER A 479 -4.67 11.24 21.00
CA SER A 479 -4.82 11.93 19.72
C SER A 479 -4.04 13.26 19.67
N ALA A 480 -3.79 13.89 20.83
CA ALA A 480 -2.91 15.05 20.94
C ALA A 480 -1.46 14.74 20.57
N HIS A 481 -0.94 13.56 20.94
CA HIS A 481 0.43 13.14 20.63
C HIS A 481 0.62 12.87 19.13
N VAL A 482 -0.39 12.26 18.48
CA VAL A 482 -0.41 12.06 17.02
C VAL A 482 -0.45 13.40 16.29
N ASN A 483 -1.31 14.33 16.71
CA ASN A 483 -1.39 15.67 16.11
C ASN A 483 -0.09 16.46 16.27
N GLN A 484 0.60 16.35 17.40
CA GLN A 484 1.90 16.99 17.62
C GLN A 484 2.99 16.42 16.72
N LEU A 485 3.02 15.10 16.53
CA LEU A 485 3.93 14.43 15.61
C LEU A 485 3.71 14.88 14.17
N VAL A 486 2.46 14.83 13.67
CA VAL A 486 2.12 15.25 12.30
C VAL A 486 2.49 16.72 12.09
N LYS A 487 2.16 17.59 13.05
CA LYS A 487 2.52 19.00 13.03
C LYS A 487 4.03 19.21 12.97
N TYR A 488 4.81 18.43 13.71
CA TYR A 488 6.27 18.49 13.67
C TYR A 488 6.82 18.07 12.30
N LEU A 489 6.35 16.93 11.77
CA LEU A 489 6.81 16.41 10.48
C LEU A 489 6.52 17.40 9.35
N ASP A 490 5.32 17.99 9.32
CA ASP A 490 4.87 18.87 8.24
C ASP A 490 5.42 20.30 8.34
N ASN A 491 5.55 20.86 9.55
CA ASN A 491 6.04 22.24 9.71
C ASN A 491 7.56 22.34 9.81
N SER A 492 8.26 21.29 10.22
CA SER A 492 9.72 21.34 10.30
C SER A 492 10.36 21.15 8.92
N ASN A 493 11.33 22.00 8.59
CA ASN A 493 12.15 21.82 7.38
C ASN A 493 13.29 20.81 7.59
N GLN A 494 13.60 20.49 8.86
CA GLN A 494 14.63 19.54 9.23
C GLN A 494 14.10 18.54 10.25
N TRP A 495 14.33 17.25 10.00
CA TRP A 495 14.00 16.20 10.95
C TRP A 495 15.28 15.82 11.71
N SER A 496 15.33 16.16 13.00
CA SER A 496 16.44 15.78 13.88
C SER A 496 16.18 14.45 14.57
N LYS A 497 17.25 13.69 14.81
CA LYS A 497 17.22 12.42 15.53
C LYS A 497 16.55 12.56 16.90
N ASP A 498 16.94 13.56 17.68
CA ASP A 498 16.41 13.77 19.03
C ASP A 498 14.90 14.07 19.04
N SER A 499 14.41 14.85 18.07
CA SER A 499 12.99 15.18 17.98
C SER A 499 12.17 13.98 17.52
N LEU A 500 12.68 13.16 16.60
CA LEU A 500 12.02 11.92 16.19
C LEU A 500 12.00 10.89 17.34
N ASN A 501 13.07 10.81 18.13
CA ASN A 501 13.12 9.96 19.32
C ASN A 501 12.06 10.33 20.36
N LYS A 502 11.77 11.63 20.55
CA LYS A 502 10.70 12.09 21.46
C LYS A 502 9.33 11.53 21.07
N TYR A 503 9.10 11.30 19.79
CA TYR A 503 7.87 10.71 19.26
C TYR A 503 7.96 9.19 19.02
N GLN A 504 8.97 8.51 19.58
CA GLN A 504 9.19 7.06 19.41
C GLN A 504 9.44 6.62 17.96
N LEU A 505 10.00 7.52 17.13
CA LEU A 505 10.37 7.28 15.73
C LEU A 505 11.88 7.17 15.54
N GLN A 506 12.59 6.58 16.51
CA GLN A 506 14.04 6.39 16.44
C GLN A 506 14.47 5.66 15.16
N ASN A 507 13.65 4.71 14.71
CA ASN A 507 13.94 3.91 13.52
C ASN A 507 13.83 4.73 12.23
N LEU A 508 13.03 5.81 12.19
CA LEU A 508 12.83 6.60 10.97
C LEU A 508 14.11 7.36 10.60
N TYR A 509 14.73 8.03 11.56
CA TYR A 509 15.97 8.76 11.30
C TYR A 509 17.07 7.81 10.82
N ASP A 510 17.28 6.71 11.55
CA ASP A 510 18.35 5.76 11.23
C ASP A 510 18.08 5.04 9.89
N ALA A 511 16.82 4.75 9.56
CA ALA A 511 16.45 4.19 8.27
C ALA A 511 16.69 5.16 7.12
N MET A 512 16.31 6.44 7.27
CA MET A 512 16.61 7.47 6.27
C MET A 512 18.11 7.67 6.09
N ASN A 513 18.85 7.76 7.20
CA ASN A 513 20.28 8.06 7.16
C ASN A 513 21.10 6.94 6.52
N ASN A 514 20.64 5.70 6.64
CA ASN A 514 21.29 4.50 6.09
C ASN A 514 20.57 3.94 4.85
N TYR A 515 19.66 4.71 4.23
CA TYR A 515 18.92 4.34 3.02
C TYR A 515 18.18 2.99 3.10
N LYS A 516 17.68 2.64 4.29
CA LYS A 516 16.90 1.41 4.52
C LYS A 516 15.47 1.63 4.05
N PHE A 517 15.28 1.72 2.73
CA PHE A 517 14.00 2.06 2.12
C PHE A 517 12.86 1.13 2.50
N ASP A 518 13.12 -0.17 2.64
CA ASP A 518 12.09 -1.13 3.06
C ASP A 518 11.63 -0.89 4.51
N ASP A 519 12.53 -0.47 5.42
CA ASP A 519 12.17 -0.12 6.80
C ASP A 519 11.28 1.14 6.81
N ILE A 520 11.58 2.14 5.97
CA ILE A 520 10.79 3.38 5.86
C ILE A 520 9.40 3.06 5.27
N ILE A 521 9.32 2.21 4.25
CA ILE A 521 8.05 1.76 3.68
C ILE A 521 7.22 1.00 4.72
N GLY A 522 7.86 0.14 5.54
CA GLY A 522 7.20 -0.58 6.62
C GLY A 522 6.52 0.35 7.64
N LEU A 523 7.15 1.49 7.94
CA LEU A 523 6.56 2.54 8.79
C LEU A 523 5.32 3.20 8.17
N GLY A 524 5.13 3.11 6.85
CA GLY A 524 3.91 3.56 6.15
C GLY A 524 2.65 2.79 6.54
N SER A 525 2.77 1.66 7.24
CA SER A 525 1.62 0.93 7.83
C SER A 525 1.05 1.61 9.08
N ASN A 526 1.70 2.68 9.58
CA ASN A 526 1.21 3.45 10.72
C ASN A 526 0.32 4.61 10.25
N ASP A 527 -0.98 4.51 10.52
CA ASP A 527 -2.01 5.50 10.15
C ASP A 527 -1.69 6.93 10.64
N SER A 528 -0.93 7.07 11.74
CA SER A 528 -0.54 8.38 12.30
C SER A 528 0.52 9.09 11.44
N LEU A 529 1.45 8.33 10.85
CA LEU A 529 2.50 8.91 9.99
C LEU A 529 1.96 9.29 8.62
N MET A 530 0.98 8.53 8.11
CA MET A 530 0.35 8.78 6.81
C MET A 530 -0.47 10.07 6.77
N GLN A 531 -0.83 10.62 7.93
CA GLN A 531 -1.46 11.96 8.02
C GLN A 531 -0.48 13.10 7.70
N SER A 532 0.84 12.87 7.76
CA SER A 532 1.85 13.86 7.36
C SER A 532 2.00 13.91 5.84
N SER A 533 1.79 15.10 5.27
CA SER A 533 1.99 15.35 3.84
C SER A 533 3.46 15.18 3.43
N LYS A 534 4.41 15.59 4.28
CA LYS A 534 5.85 15.45 4.03
C LYS A 534 6.32 14.00 4.11
N PHE A 535 5.79 13.22 5.07
CA PHE A 535 6.09 11.79 5.13
C PHE A 535 5.54 11.02 3.92
N SER A 536 4.33 11.37 3.47
CA SER A 536 3.76 10.81 2.24
C SER A 536 4.60 11.13 1.00
N GLN A 537 5.16 12.36 0.91
CA GLN A 537 6.09 12.73 -0.17
C GLN A 537 7.38 11.91 -0.14
N LEU A 538 7.93 11.63 1.05
CA LEU A 538 9.10 10.76 1.22
C LEU A 538 8.81 9.34 0.68
N LEU A 539 7.68 8.74 1.07
CA LEU A 539 7.28 7.41 0.60
C LEU A 539 7.08 7.38 -0.92
N ALA A 540 6.46 8.41 -1.49
CA ALA A 540 6.29 8.51 -2.94
C ALA A 540 7.65 8.56 -3.67
N ALA A 541 8.61 9.34 -3.17
CA ALA A 541 9.95 9.42 -3.74
C ALA A 541 10.71 8.08 -3.66
N ILE A 542 10.65 7.40 -2.51
CA ILE A 542 11.28 6.09 -2.33
C ILE A 542 10.67 5.05 -3.29
N ASN A 543 9.35 5.01 -3.42
CA ASN A 543 8.67 4.10 -4.35
C ASN A 543 9.02 4.41 -5.82
N GLU A 544 9.16 5.68 -6.19
CA GLU A 544 9.60 6.09 -7.52
C GLU A 544 10.99 5.52 -7.87
N ILE A 545 11.93 5.59 -6.94
CA ILE A 545 13.31 5.09 -7.10
C ILE A 545 13.33 3.56 -7.19
N LYS A 546 12.56 2.89 -6.35
CA LYS A 546 12.42 1.42 -6.36
C LYS A 546 11.82 0.94 -7.69
N ASN A 547 10.82 1.65 -8.21
CA ASN A 547 10.22 1.36 -9.52
C ASN A 547 11.18 1.59 -10.69
N LYS A 548 12.15 2.51 -10.54
CA LYS A 548 13.24 2.70 -11.51
C LYS A 548 14.34 1.63 -11.41
N GLY A 549 14.23 0.68 -10.48
CA GLY A 549 15.21 -0.39 -10.29
C GLY A 549 16.55 0.08 -9.71
N ILE A 550 16.58 1.26 -9.10
CA ILE A 550 17.79 1.79 -8.48
C ILE A 550 18.03 1.05 -7.16
N THR A 551 19.18 0.36 -7.07
CA THR A 551 19.60 -0.34 -5.86
C THR A 551 20.67 0.46 -5.12
N VAL A 552 20.56 0.51 -3.79
CA VAL A 552 21.57 1.17 -2.95
C VAL A 552 22.67 0.15 -2.63
N PRO A 553 23.95 0.43 -2.92
CA PRO A 553 25.05 -0.46 -2.56
C PRO A 553 25.12 -0.72 -1.05
N SER A 554 25.64 -1.89 -0.66
CA SER A 554 25.77 -2.26 0.77
C SER A 554 26.77 -1.38 1.55
N LYS A 555 27.58 -0.56 0.87
CA LYS A 555 28.57 0.36 1.45
C LYS A 555 28.38 1.77 0.91
N VAL A 556 27.38 2.49 1.41
CA VAL A 556 27.19 3.92 1.13
C VAL A 556 27.40 4.69 2.42
N LYS A 557 28.04 5.86 2.33
CA LYS A 557 28.20 6.75 3.48
C LYS A 557 26.82 7.23 3.95
N PRO A 558 26.58 7.34 5.27
CA PRO A 558 25.32 7.87 5.77
C PRO A 558 25.04 9.26 5.18
N TYR A 559 23.78 9.57 4.95
CA TYR A 559 23.36 10.84 4.33
C TYR A 559 23.81 12.06 5.13
N SER A 560 23.66 12.00 6.46
CA SER A 560 24.01 13.06 7.39
C SER A 560 24.78 12.52 8.60
N ASN A 561 25.77 13.31 9.03
CA ASN A 561 26.54 13.09 10.26
C ASN A 561 26.20 14.11 11.36
N ASP A 562 25.34 15.10 11.10
CA ASP A 562 25.03 16.19 12.04
C ASP A 562 23.76 15.93 12.89
N GLY A 563 23.16 14.75 12.75
CA GLY A 563 21.94 14.38 13.46
C GLY A 563 20.66 14.98 12.87
N LYS A 564 20.73 15.63 11.71
CA LYS A 564 19.60 16.32 11.06
C LYS A 564 19.49 15.94 9.59
N ILE A 565 18.26 15.79 9.11
CA ILE A 565 17.95 15.53 7.70
C ILE A 565 17.01 16.62 7.20
N THR A 566 17.44 17.38 6.17
CA THR A 566 16.56 18.33 5.47
C THR A 566 15.78 17.56 4.41
N LEU A 567 14.47 17.42 4.58
CA LEU A 567 13.69 16.46 3.77
C LEU A 567 13.75 16.74 2.27
N SER A 568 13.64 18.00 1.84
CA SER A 568 13.69 18.36 0.42
C SER A 568 15.03 17.98 -0.22
N LYS A 569 16.15 18.29 0.46
CA LYS A 569 17.49 17.90 0.03
C LYS A 569 17.69 16.39 0.05
N TYR A 570 17.09 15.68 1.00
CA TYR A 570 17.16 14.23 1.06
C TYR A 570 16.42 13.60 -0.12
N ILE A 571 15.20 14.05 -0.41
CA ILE A 571 14.40 13.59 -1.55
C ILE A 571 15.13 13.86 -2.88
N GLU A 572 15.71 15.04 -3.06
CA GLU A 572 16.51 15.38 -4.24
C GLU A 572 17.72 14.45 -4.37
N TYR A 573 18.45 14.23 -3.27
CA TYR A 573 19.62 13.35 -3.23
C TYR A 573 19.27 11.90 -3.61
N ILE A 574 18.24 11.30 -3.02
CA ILE A 574 17.90 9.90 -3.33
C ILE A 574 17.39 9.71 -4.77
N LYS A 575 16.87 10.78 -5.41
CA LYS A 575 16.39 10.73 -6.79
C LYS A 575 17.50 10.75 -7.83
N ASP A 576 18.72 11.19 -7.48
CA ASP A 576 19.87 11.17 -8.38
C ASP A 576 20.64 9.84 -8.24
N PRO A 577 20.60 8.95 -9.26
CA PRO A 577 21.32 7.68 -9.23
C PRO A 577 22.84 7.84 -9.16
N SER A 578 23.38 9.01 -9.52
CA SER A 578 24.83 9.28 -9.51
C SER A 578 25.42 9.15 -8.10
N HIS A 579 24.63 9.43 -7.05
CA HIS A 579 25.06 9.35 -5.66
C HIS A 579 25.24 7.92 -5.12
N PHE A 580 24.73 6.91 -5.84
CA PHE A 580 24.85 5.50 -5.45
C PHE A 580 25.90 4.74 -6.29
N LYS A 581 26.62 5.40 -7.19
CA LYS A 581 27.73 4.78 -7.92
C LYS A 581 28.92 4.65 -6.99
N GLY A 582 29.23 3.42 -6.55
CA GLY A 582 30.39 3.14 -5.73
C GLY A 582 31.69 3.54 -6.44
N GLU A 583 32.59 4.23 -5.74
CA GLU A 583 33.99 4.39 -6.14
C GLU A 583 34.64 2.99 -6.17
N GLY A 584 34.49 2.27 -7.29
CA GLY A 584 34.83 0.86 -7.34
C GLY A 584 34.64 0.19 -8.70
N SER A 585 35.03 0.88 -9.78
CA SER A 585 35.44 0.23 -11.04
C SER A 585 36.29 1.19 -11.86
N GLY A 586 37.44 1.58 -11.29
CA GLY A 586 38.59 1.93 -12.13
C GLY A 586 39.24 0.61 -12.55
N ASP A 587 39.03 0.22 -13.81
CA ASP A 587 40.04 -0.31 -14.73
C ASP A 587 39.42 -1.09 -15.90
N MET A 588 39.94 -0.77 -17.09
CA MET A 588 39.94 -1.52 -18.35
C MET A 588 38.60 -1.77 -19.06
N GLU A 589 38.29 -0.89 -20.01
CA GLU A 589 37.86 -1.37 -21.33
C GLU A 589 38.86 -0.93 -22.40
N ASP A 590 39.51 -1.95 -22.97
CA ASP A 590 40.46 -1.86 -24.05
C ASP A 590 39.82 -1.34 -25.34
N SER A 591 40.65 -0.56 -26.02
CA SER A 591 40.64 -0.26 -27.44
C SER A 591 40.17 -1.41 -28.33
N PHE A 592 39.10 -1.18 -29.08
CA PHE A 592 39.01 -1.63 -30.46
C PHE A 592 38.52 -0.47 -31.34
N GLY A 593 39.48 0.19 -31.98
CA GLY A 593 39.20 1.07 -33.09
C GLY A 593 38.86 0.24 -34.32
N TRP A 594 37.76 0.54 -34.98
CA TRP A 594 37.65 0.36 -36.41
C TRP A 594 36.98 1.58 -37.03
N ALA A 595 37.71 2.21 -37.95
CA ALA A 595 37.34 3.42 -38.65
C ALA A 595 36.25 3.17 -39.71
N GLY A 596 35.41 4.18 -39.95
CA GLY A 596 34.44 4.17 -41.06
C GLY A 596 33.57 5.42 -41.16
N SER A 597 34.18 6.55 -41.54
CA SER A 597 33.68 7.64 -42.40
C SER A 597 32.27 8.26 -42.26
N GLY A 598 32.24 9.60 -42.21
CA GLY A 598 31.14 10.47 -42.69
C GLY A 598 30.84 11.61 -41.71
N GLU A 599 31.45 12.79 -41.87
CA GLU A 599 30.80 14.06 -42.34
C GLU A 599 29.70 14.59 -41.40
N SER A 600 29.62 15.85 -40.98
CA SER A 600 30.41 17.05 -41.22
C SER A 600 30.04 18.14 -40.17
N ASP A 601 30.88 19.17 -40.07
CA ASP A 601 30.58 20.56 -39.68
C ASP A 601 30.10 20.93 -38.26
N LYS A 602 30.98 21.62 -37.52
CA LYS A 602 30.90 23.08 -37.35
C LYS A 602 32.08 23.63 -36.53
N MET A 603 32.85 24.51 -37.17
CA MET A 603 33.79 25.43 -36.54
C MET A 603 33.03 26.51 -35.74
N GLY A 604 33.58 26.92 -34.60
CA GLY A 604 33.33 28.25 -34.00
C GLY A 604 34.03 29.35 -34.80
N PRO A 605 34.47 30.49 -34.21
CA PRO A 605 34.32 30.95 -32.82
C PRO A 605 33.92 32.45 -32.74
N SER A 606 33.91 33.01 -31.52
CA SER A 606 34.63 34.24 -31.16
C SER A 606 33.87 35.16 -30.20
N GLN A 607 34.67 35.71 -29.29
CA GLN A 607 34.41 36.65 -28.23
C GLN A 607 33.99 38.04 -28.78
N ASP A 608 33.24 38.80 -27.98
CA ASP A 608 33.75 40.09 -27.51
C ASP A 608 32.92 40.65 -26.33
N GLU A 609 33.65 41.27 -25.42
CA GLU A 609 33.21 42.01 -24.25
C GLU A 609 32.54 43.33 -24.65
N THR A 610 31.59 43.85 -23.86
CA THR A 610 31.76 45.17 -23.19
C THR A 610 30.61 45.52 -22.26
N THR A 611 31.05 46.11 -21.15
CA THR A 611 30.39 46.73 -20.00
C THR A 611 29.41 47.87 -20.33
N THR A 612 28.32 48.01 -19.57
CA THR A 612 28.04 49.09 -18.58
C THR A 612 26.55 49.18 -18.21
N SER A 613 26.28 49.35 -16.91
CA SER A 613 24.98 49.67 -16.30
C SER A 613 24.85 51.21 -16.07
N PRO A 614 23.90 51.74 -15.28
CA PRO A 614 22.48 51.99 -15.57
C PRO A 614 22.05 53.46 -15.31
N SER A 615 20.85 53.89 -15.74
CA SER A 615 20.14 55.08 -15.21
C SER A 615 18.76 55.19 -15.90
N SER A 616 17.64 55.01 -15.20
CA SER A 616 16.85 56.03 -14.49
C SER A 616 16.27 57.14 -15.40
N SER A 617 14.93 57.19 -15.49
CA SER A 617 14.08 58.39 -15.33
C SER A 617 12.67 58.18 -15.91
N GLU A 618 11.66 58.18 -15.03
CA GLU A 618 10.33 58.76 -15.29
C GLU A 618 10.46 60.25 -15.68
N PRO A 619 9.52 60.90 -16.43
CA PRO A 619 8.30 61.45 -15.78
C PRO A 619 7.04 61.76 -16.66
N LYS A 620 5.92 61.99 -15.94
CA LYS A 620 4.75 62.89 -16.22
C LYS A 620 3.91 62.61 -17.48
N GLY A 621 2.57 62.62 -17.49
CA GLY A 621 1.56 63.21 -16.63
C GLY A 621 0.68 64.17 -17.47
N THR A 622 -0.59 63.83 -17.75
CA THR A 622 -1.54 64.81 -18.30
C THR A 622 -2.98 64.52 -17.86
N ARG A 623 -3.62 65.58 -17.35
CA ARG A 623 -5.00 65.70 -16.87
C ARG A 623 -5.81 66.44 -17.95
N VAL A 624 -7.00 65.96 -18.32
CA VAL A 624 -8.00 66.73 -19.10
C VAL A 624 -9.41 66.46 -18.55
N THR A 625 -10.23 67.49 -18.71
CA THR A 625 -11.46 68.00 -18.10
C THR A 625 -12.79 67.29 -18.39
N GLN A 626 -13.76 67.65 -17.54
CA GLN A 626 -15.21 67.43 -17.62
C GLN A 626 -15.88 68.03 -18.86
N SER A 627 -16.92 67.34 -19.35
CA SER A 627 -18.23 67.86 -19.82
C SER A 627 -19.18 66.64 -19.82
N GLY A 628 -20.49 66.66 -19.57
CA GLY A 628 -21.49 67.71 -19.58
C GLY A 628 -22.71 67.20 -20.36
N SER A 629 -23.89 67.24 -19.75
CA SER A 629 -25.25 67.12 -20.33
C SER A 629 -25.85 65.72 -20.60
N SER A 630 -26.99 65.44 -19.94
CA SER A 630 -28.25 65.25 -20.67
C SER A 630 -29.45 65.63 -19.79
N SER A 631 -30.27 66.52 -20.34
CA SER A 631 -31.59 66.90 -19.86
C SER A 631 -32.61 66.05 -20.62
N ALA A 632 -33.68 65.58 -19.97
CA ALA A 632 -34.89 65.16 -20.68
C ALA A 632 -36.13 65.44 -19.81
N GLU A 633 -36.99 66.29 -20.36
CA GLU A 633 -38.27 66.75 -19.86
C GLU A 633 -39.26 65.59 -19.63
N LYS A 634 -40.00 65.68 -18.52
CA LYS A 634 -41.23 64.90 -18.28
C LYS A 634 -42.42 65.71 -18.75
N THR A 635 -42.97 65.34 -19.90
CA THR A 635 -44.29 65.79 -20.37
C THR A 635 -45.36 64.93 -19.70
N VAL A 636 -46.17 65.54 -18.84
CA VAL A 636 -47.35 64.90 -18.21
C VAL A 636 -48.59 65.31 -18.99
N HIS A 637 -49.21 64.35 -19.68
CA HIS A 637 -50.61 64.48 -20.08
C HIS A 637 -51.45 63.28 -19.62
N LYS A 638 -52.64 63.68 -19.17
CA LYS A 638 -53.72 63.03 -18.43
C LYS A 638 -54.68 62.35 -19.42
N VAL A 639 -55.72 61.68 -18.89
CA VAL A 639 -56.95 61.15 -19.58
C VAL A 639 -56.86 59.62 -19.80
N THR A 640 -57.76 58.72 -19.35
CA THR A 640 -59.10 58.82 -18.73
C THR A 640 -59.50 57.53 -18.00
N LYS A 641 -60.44 57.70 -17.07
CA LYS A 641 -61.29 56.67 -16.43
C LYS A 641 -62.11 55.85 -17.44
N GLY A 642 -62.40 54.60 -17.09
CA GLY A 642 -63.56 53.89 -17.64
C GLY A 642 -63.78 52.48 -17.08
N LYS A 643 -64.81 52.36 -16.23
CA LYS A 643 -65.77 51.23 -16.04
C LYS A 643 -65.17 49.81 -15.83
N GLY A 644 -65.38 49.11 -14.73
CA GLY A 644 -66.67 48.83 -14.08
C GLY A 644 -67.26 47.53 -14.63
N ASN A 645 -67.14 46.42 -13.90
CA ASN A 645 -68.16 45.36 -13.72
C ASN A 645 -67.61 44.18 -12.89
N LYS A 646 -68.18 44.01 -11.70
CA LYS A 646 -68.51 42.72 -11.06
C LYS A 646 -69.97 42.40 -11.46
N PRO A 647 -70.59 41.25 -11.12
CA PRO A 647 -70.10 40.01 -10.51
C PRO A 647 -70.56 38.74 -11.27
N THR A 648 -70.15 37.54 -10.84
CA THR A 648 -71.11 36.44 -10.60
C THR A 648 -70.49 35.34 -9.74
N ASN A 649 -71.35 34.88 -8.85
CA ASN A 649 -71.25 33.75 -7.94
C ASN A 649 -71.79 32.50 -8.65
N ASN A 650 -71.31 31.30 -8.28
CA ASN A 650 -71.89 29.95 -8.38
C ASN A 650 -70.69 28.98 -8.29
N GLY A 651 -70.55 28.03 -7.38
CA GLY A 651 -71.55 27.25 -6.65
C GLY A 651 -71.51 25.79 -7.15
N ILE A 652 -71.29 24.86 -6.22
CA ILE A 652 -71.77 23.46 -6.18
C ILE A 652 -70.80 22.31 -6.59
N ASN A 653 -70.44 21.54 -5.55
CA ASN A 653 -70.36 20.07 -5.35
C ASN A 653 -69.85 19.09 -6.43
N GLN A 654 -68.96 18.18 -5.98
CA GLN A 654 -69.14 16.70 -5.86
C GLN A 654 -67.80 16.10 -5.41
N ILE A 655 -67.64 15.53 -4.20
CA ILE A 655 -67.91 14.13 -3.76
C ILE A 655 -67.43 13.04 -4.73
N GLY A 656 -66.42 12.28 -4.28
CA GLY A 656 -66.37 10.81 -4.36
C GLY A 656 -65.61 10.18 -5.52
N GLN A 657 -64.37 9.74 -5.26
CA GLN A 657 -64.02 8.34 -4.96
C GLN A 657 -62.58 8.25 -4.45
#